data_AF-A0A661KQE3-F1
#
_entry.id   AF-A0A661KQE3-F1
#
_cell.length_a   1.000
_cell.length_b   1.000
_cell.length_c   1.000
_cell.angle_alpha   90.00
_cell.angle_beta   90.00
_cell.angle_gamma   90.00
#
_symmetry.space_group_name_H-M   'P 1'
#
loop_
_entity.id
_entity.type
_entity.pdbx_description
1 polymer ?
#
loop_
_entity_poly.entity_id
_entity_poly.type
_entity_poly.pdbx_seq_one_letter_code
_entity_poly.pdbx_strand_id
1 'polypeptide(L)'
;MKKKGIISIVSLFILLVVMLPAWGQQLELDQAQENRNFGFWFEKSLTRWQEFRPLYNSLSEVDLYINKKGSPGNLIVYVKKSSGETIWSTTVSGSSIPTSGWVEIPVEPSVSLIPHSSYYIHVTSDISSPGPDNRFFWSGKTGSDYDRGITSVEESWPGYDFAFRTWTDTSEVGAVCFIYKDDLPAAENFRNLLDANGYPTTLISMTDVASTDFSSYALIIAGHDTGVNYDWGTPEAVQAIVASGKKVLGLGYGGSCLFQQMGLSINWGHGAVGFEDSIYVVDTEHQLFDQPYEIDVPADRIVQLYQEAGRYIAEYRPRVNDDVIFLGRIPHLRDYYPIVKEQDHILWGFASSPADMTNTGKKLFINTVFHLAVPPPPPLYLSLNIEDALEGVPVNKLVGDIGGPTNVTRLEIVTKLVSYSPSAKLDIPVVLNIPGDLFGNPVHVYVRDTTGGTMTEVTYDDLGSGRYRVTTDLTPTYIFPWLPWYYHRQIVWRFFIPNSLTPQNITVTAELEVPATDPSGSGVVKILSPGSPHAIIITNRKLLYDKHEDYKVSSLLQRIFSEAQGPPTSHSPPGVVYYVDRYDTRARNWDNTTVSYSSESTANTVANAIDALIEDWHDDATHYVDFYIPYYGTFHIPVAYPTYLLIVGDDDIIPFYRYNDPYNKEQHWGVNSAT
;
A
#
# COMPACT_ATOMS: atom_id res chain seq x y z
N MET A 1 -43.46 -23.10 52.78
CA MET A 1 -42.23 -22.60 52.14
C MET A 1 -42.59 -22.08 50.76
N LYS A 2 -42.39 -20.77 50.54
CA LYS A 2 -42.96 -19.99 49.42
C LYS A 2 -42.11 -20.12 48.16
N LYS A 3 -42.75 -20.46 47.04
CA LYS A 3 -42.28 -20.25 45.67
C LYS A 3 -42.41 -18.76 45.30
N LYS A 4 -41.35 -18.17 44.75
CA LYS A 4 -41.30 -16.96 43.89
C LYS A 4 -40.06 -17.18 43.00
N GLY A 5 -40.03 -17.04 41.67
CA GLY A 5 -40.91 -16.30 40.76
C GLY A 5 -40.19 -15.03 40.28
N ILE A 6 -39.33 -15.14 39.26
CA ILE A 6 -38.76 -14.05 38.45
C ILE A 6 -38.66 -14.64 37.03
N ILE A 7 -39.72 -14.57 36.20
CA ILE A 7 -40.01 -13.52 35.21
C ILE A 7 -38.75 -13.10 34.43
N SER A 8 -38.46 -13.85 33.36
CA SER A 8 -37.61 -13.40 32.27
C SER A 8 -38.49 -12.64 31.28
N ILE A 9 -38.31 -11.32 31.18
CA ILE A 9 -38.98 -10.49 30.18
C ILE A 9 -38.22 -10.68 28.86
N VAL A 10 -38.85 -11.45 27.97
CA VAL A 10 -38.56 -11.45 26.54
C VAL A 10 -38.95 -10.06 26.01
N SER A 11 -37.97 -9.21 25.75
CA SER A 11 -38.18 -8.02 24.93
C SER A 11 -37.78 -8.33 23.50
N LEU A 12 -38.84 -8.60 22.74
CA LEU A 12 -39.01 -8.52 21.30
C LEU A 12 -38.15 -7.40 20.67
N PHE A 13 -37.00 -7.72 20.07
CA PHE A 13 -36.38 -6.83 19.08
C PHE A 13 -37.03 -7.13 17.73
N ILE A 14 -38.05 -6.35 17.42
CA ILE A 14 -38.61 -6.26 16.07
C ILE A 14 -37.48 -5.77 15.16
N LEU A 15 -37.18 -6.58 14.16
CA LEU A 15 -36.31 -6.25 13.03
C LEU A 15 -36.94 -5.08 12.28
N LEU A 16 -36.62 -3.85 12.67
CA LEU A 16 -36.87 -2.68 11.84
C LEU A 16 -35.82 -2.76 10.72
N VAL A 17 -36.21 -3.39 9.60
CA VAL A 17 -35.56 -3.16 8.32
C VAL A 17 -35.87 -1.69 7.98
N VAL A 18 -35.05 -0.79 8.52
CA VAL A 18 -34.87 0.52 7.91
C VAL A 18 -34.28 0.18 6.55
N MET A 19 -35.09 0.34 5.49
CA MET A 19 -34.53 0.62 4.19
C MET A 19 -33.63 1.84 4.39
N LEU A 20 -32.33 1.58 4.57
CA LEU A 20 -31.33 2.61 4.37
C LEU A 20 -31.62 3.14 2.96
N PRO A 21 -31.88 4.46 2.79
CA PRO A 21 -31.82 5.01 1.44
C PRO A 21 -30.46 4.60 0.88
N ALA A 22 -30.41 4.21 -0.39
CA ALA A 22 -29.13 4.18 -1.09
C ALA A 22 -28.56 5.59 -0.94
N TRP A 23 -27.53 5.76 -0.10
CA TRP A 23 -26.76 6.99 -0.07
C TRP A 23 -26.09 7.02 -1.44
N GLY A 24 -26.62 7.85 -2.35
CA GLY A 24 -25.89 8.17 -3.57
C GLY A 24 -24.59 8.83 -3.15
N GLN A 25 -23.48 8.38 -3.72
CA GLN A 25 -22.17 9.03 -3.59
C GLN A 25 -22.35 10.52 -3.91
N GLN A 26 -22.19 11.39 -2.91
CA GLN A 26 -22.33 12.84 -3.11
C GLN A 26 -20.95 13.40 -3.45
N LEU A 27 -20.63 13.36 -4.75
CA LEU A 27 -19.41 13.96 -5.27
C LEU A 27 -19.50 15.49 -5.20
N GLU A 28 -18.47 16.11 -4.62
CA GLU A 28 -18.27 17.56 -4.64
C GLU A 28 -17.17 17.92 -5.64
N LEU A 29 -17.39 18.98 -6.42
CA LEU A 29 -16.41 19.45 -7.39
C LEU A 29 -15.20 20.01 -6.65
N ASP A 30 -14.03 19.40 -6.85
CA ASP A 30 -12.77 19.86 -6.26
C ASP A 30 -12.24 21.07 -7.04
N GLN A 31 -11.95 20.91 -8.33
CA GLN A 31 -11.58 22.02 -9.20
C GLN A 31 -11.85 21.73 -10.66
N ALA A 32 -11.85 22.77 -11.48
CA ALA A 32 -12.09 22.63 -12.91
C ALA A 32 -11.39 23.70 -13.75
N GLN A 33 -11.05 23.30 -14.98
CA GLN A 33 -10.99 24.19 -16.13
C GLN A 33 -11.98 23.65 -17.17
N GLU A 34 -13.09 24.34 -17.39
CA GLU A 34 -14.11 23.92 -18.36
C GLU A 34 -14.06 24.66 -19.70
N ASN A 35 -13.38 25.79 -19.80
CA ASN A 35 -13.31 26.59 -21.02
C ASN A 35 -12.48 25.89 -22.10
N ARG A 36 -12.90 26.03 -23.37
CA ARG A 36 -12.27 25.34 -24.51
C ARG A 36 -12.27 26.21 -25.76
N ASN A 37 -11.15 26.27 -26.47
CA ASN A 37 -11.07 26.86 -27.82
C ASN A 37 -10.06 26.17 -28.75
N PHE A 38 -9.27 25.23 -28.24
CA PHE A 38 -8.33 24.43 -29.04
C PHE A 38 -8.15 23.04 -28.39
N GLY A 39 -7.53 22.08 -29.09
CA GLY A 39 -7.23 20.77 -28.52
C GLY A 39 -5.94 20.17 -29.09
N PHE A 40 -5.11 19.60 -28.21
CA PHE A 40 -3.88 18.94 -28.61
C PHE A 40 -4.09 17.44 -28.74
N TRP A 41 -3.58 16.91 -29.86
CA TRP A 41 -3.62 15.47 -30.08
C TRP A 41 -2.59 14.74 -29.20
N PHE A 42 -2.89 13.48 -28.94
CA PHE A 42 -2.02 12.54 -28.22
C PHE A 42 -2.19 11.12 -28.76
N GLU A 43 -1.19 10.28 -28.50
CA GLU A 43 -1.13 8.87 -28.91
C GLU A 43 -0.16 8.11 -27.98
N LYS A 44 0.01 6.80 -28.16
CA LYS A 44 0.91 5.97 -27.35
C LYS A 44 2.30 6.54 -27.08
N SER A 45 2.94 7.17 -28.06
CA SER A 45 4.28 7.77 -27.94
C SER A 45 4.27 9.23 -27.49
N LEU A 46 3.10 9.85 -27.34
CA LEU A 46 2.96 11.27 -27.05
C LEU A 46 1.90 11.49 -25.97
N THR A 47 2.35 11.47 -24.72
CA THR A 47 1.53 11.75 -23.54
C THR A 47 1.27 13.25 -23.40
N ARG A 48 0.07 13.61 -22.94
CA ARG A 48 -0.26 14.96 -22.46
C ARG A 48 -0.55 14.92 -20.98
N TRP A 49 -0.29 16.04 -20.30
CA TRP A 49 -0.60 16.18 -18.90
C TRP A 49 -1.04 17.60 -18.54
N GLN A 50 -1.86 17.69 -17.50
CA GLN A 50 -2.30 18.89 -16.80
C GLN A 50 -1.92 18.74 -15.32
N GLU A 51 -1.17 19.70 -14.78
CA GLU A 51 -0.99 19.83 -13.33
C GLU A 51 -2.29 20.34 -12.71
N PHE A 52 -2.65 19.76 -11.58
CA PHE A 52 -3.67 20.28 -10.68
C PHE A 52 -3.17 20.23 -9.25
N ARG A 53 -3.72 21.10 -8.41
CA ARG A 53 -3.44 21.15 -6.97
C ARG A 53 -4.76 21.00 -6.24
N PRO A 54 -5.10 19.83 -5.67
CA PRO A 54 -6.40 19.54 -5.09
C PRO A 54 -6.71 20.50 -3.94
N LEU A 55 -7.96 20.88 -3.76
CA LEU A 55 -8.45 21.51 -2.53
C LEU A 55 -8.68 20.43 -1.46
N TYR A 56 -9.19 19.27 -1.87
CA TYR A 56 -9.54 18.17 -0.96
C TYR A 56 -8.43 17.11 -0.85
N ASN A 57 -8.50 16.29 0.18
CA ASN A 57 -7.53 15.23 0.44
C ASN A 57 -7.89 13.89 -0.21
N SER A 58 -8.87 13.87 -1.11
CA SER A 58 -9.20 12.70 -1.91
C SER A 58 -9.57 13.08 -3.34
N LEU A 59 -9.40 12.12 -4.24
CA LEU A 59 -9.84 12.16 -5.62
C LEU A 59 -10.70 10.95 -5.89
N SER A 60 -11.94 11.19 -6.29
CA SER A 60 -12.98 10.17 -6.48
C SER A 60 -13.51 10.15 -7.92
N GLU A 61 -13.29 11.20 -8.70
CA GLU A 61 -13.59 11.21 -10.14
C GLU A 61 -12.70 12.22 -10.89
N VAL A 62 -12.36 11.89 -12.13
CA VAL A 62 -11.68 12.77 -13.08
C VAL A 62 -12.51 12.89 -14.37
N ASP A 63 -12.91 14.10 -14.72
CA ASP A 63 -13.58 14.37 -15.99
C ASP A 63 -12.61 14.99 -16.98
N LEU A 64 -12.65 14.50 -18.23
CA LEU A 64 -11.80 15.01 -19.31
C LEU A 64 -12.63 15.38 -20.52
N TYR A 65 -12.38 16.55 -21.11
CA TYR A 65 -13.03 16.90 -22.38
C TYR A 65 -12.21 16.38 -23.57
N ILE A 66 -12.65 15.25 -24.14
CA ILE A 66 -11.95 14.54 -25.21
C ILE A 66 -12.71 14.69 -26.53
N ASN A 67 -11.97 14.99 -27.61
CA ASN A 67 -12.45 14.75 -28.97
C ASN A 67 -11.79 13.48 -29.52
N LYS A 68 -12.61 12.63 -30.10
CA LYS A 68 -12.19 11.36 -30.70
C LYS A 68 -12.48 11.40 -32.19
N LYS A 69 -11.46 11.16 -33.00
CA LYS A 69 -11.58 11.00 -34.45
C LYS A 69 -11.19 9.57 -34.84
N GLY A 70 -12.06 8.90 -35.59
CA GLY A 70 -11.86 7.51 -36.01
C GLY A 70 -11.77 6.53 -34.83
N SER A 71 -10.87 5.56 -34.95
CA SER A 71 -10.63 4.51 -33.97
C SER A 71 -9.21 4.59 -33.40
N PRO A 72 -8.92 5.57 -32.51
CA PRO A 72 -7.57 5.80 -31.97
C PRO A 72 -7.14 4.78 -30.90
N GLY A 73 -7.91 3.73 -30.63
CA GLY A 73 -7.67 2.80 -29.52
C GLY A 73 -8.41 3.23 -28.24
N ASN A 74 -7.88 2.79 -27.10
CA ASN A 74 -8.39 3.13 -25.78
C ASN A 74 -7.61 4.33 -25.19
N LEU A 75 -8.29 5.08 -24.32
CA LEU A 75 -7.70 6.20 -23.58
C LEU A 75 -7.12 5.65 -22.28
N ILE A 76 -5.84 5.90 -22.03
CA ILE A 76 -5.21 5.61 -20.74
C ILE A 76 -5.11 6.93 -19.98
N VAL A 77 -5.64 6.95 -18.76
CA VAL A 77 -5.56 8.09 -17.84
C VAL A 77 -4.82 7.66 -16.59
N TYR A 78 -3.90 8.48 -16.09
CA TYR A 78 -3.23 8.21 -14.84
C TYR A 78 -2.85 9.50 -14.11
N VAL A 79 -2.81 9.45 -12.78
CA VAL A 79 -2.45 10.57 -11.93
C VAL A 79 -1.07 10.31 -11.34
N LYS A 80 -0.20 11.33 -11.38
CA LYS A 80 1.14 11.28 -10.81
C LYS A 80 1.35 12.34 -9.73
N LYS A 81 2.20 12.05 -8.75
CA LYS A 81 2.82 13.04 -7.86
C LYS A 81 3.90 13.83 -8.62
N SER A 82 4.33 14.96 -8.06
CA SER A 82 5.51 15.70 -8.51
C SER A 82 6.81 14.89 -8.49
N SER A 83 6.90 13.85 -7.64
CA SER A 83 8.02 12.89 -7.62
C SER A 83 8.08 11.99 -8.86
N GLY A 84 7.03 11.95 -9.69
CA GLY A 84 6.91 11.08 -10.86
C GLY A 84 6.23 9.73 -10.58
N GLU A 85 5.94 9.42 -9.31
CA GLU A 85 5.18 8.26 -8.86
C GLU A 85 3.74 8.30 -9.39
N THR A 86 3.27 7.22 -10.00
CA THR A 86 1.86 7.06 -10.40
C THR A 86 1.06 6.56 -9.21
N ILE A 87 0.04 7.30 -8.81
CA ILE A 87 -0.83 6.95 -7.67
C ILE A 87 -2.18 6.36 -8.09
N TRP A 88 -2.54 6.54 -9.37
CA TRP A 88 -3.76 5.97 -9.94
C TRP A 88 -3.66 5.89 -11.44
N SER A 89 -4.29 4.87 -12.04
CA SER A 89 -4.36 4.71 -13.48
C SER A 89 -5.57 3.89 -13.88
N THR A 90 -6.17 4.21 -15.02
CA THR A 90 -7.25 3.43 -15.62
C THR A 90 -7.19 3.49 -17.15
N THR A 91 -7.88 2.54 -17.78
CA THR A 91 -8.07 2.52 -19.24
C THR A 91 -9.55 2.65 -19.55
N VAL A 92 -9.92 3.72 -20.27
CA VAL A 92 -11.28 3.95 -20.75
C VAL A 92 -11.40 3.43 -22.17
N SER A 93 -12.39 2.56 -22.38
CA SER A 93 -12.66 1.97 -23.69
C SER A 93 -12.88 3.03 -24.77
N GLY A 94 -12.14 2.94 -25.87
CA GLY A 94 -12.28 3.84 -27.01
C GLY A 94 -13.70 3.89 -27.57
N SER A 95 -14.47 2.80 -27.44
CA SER A 95 -15.86 2.75 -27.88
C SER A 95 -16.84 3.48 -26.97
N SER A 96 -16.56 3.64 -25.67
CA SER A 96 -17.43 4.37 -24.75
C SER A 96 -17.21 5.89 -24.81
N ILE A 97 -16.05 6.34 -25.32
CA ILE A 97 -15.72 7.76 -25.43
C ILE A 97 -16.57 8.42 -26.54
N PRO A 98 -17.26 9.54 -26.28
CA PRO A 98 -18.01 10.26 -27.30
C PRO A 98 -17.09 10.82 -28.40
N THR A 99 -17.66 11.18 -29.55
CA THR A 99 -16.88 11.85 -30.62
C THR A 99 -16.33 13.20 -30.15
N SER A 100 -17.07 13.88 -29.28
CA SER A 100 -16.64 15.10 -28.58
C SER A 100 -17.48 15.22 -27.32
N GLY A 101 -16.86 15.34 -26.15
CA GLY A 101 -17.59 15.54 -24.89
C GLY A 101 -16.75 15.28 -23.66
N TRP A 102 -17.40 15.43 -22.51
CA TRP A 102 -16.85 15.00 -21.23
C TRP A 102 -16.83 13.48 -21.14
N VAL A 103 -15.70 12.95 -20.69
CA VAL A 103 -15.50 11.57 -20.29
C VAL A 103 -15.39 11.60 -18.78
N GLU A 104 -16.42 11.11 -18.10
CA GLU A 104 -16.49 11.01 -16.64
C GLU A 104 -15.81 9.69 -16.24
N ILE A 105 -14.78 9.78 -15.39
CA ILE A 105 -13.90 8.65 -15.06
C ILE A 105 -13.84 8.47 -13.54
N PRO A 106 -14.62 7.53 -12.99
CA PRO A 106 -14.58 7.22 -11.57
C PRO A 106 -13.18 6.76 -11.14
N VAL A 107 -12.75 7.23 -9.97
CA VAL A 107 -11.50 6.88 -9.31
C VAL A 107 -11.87 5.95 -8.15
N GLU A 108 -11.87 4.65 -8.43
CA GLU A 108 -12.32 3.63 -7.49
C GLU A 108 -11.20 2.61 -7.18
N PRO A 109 -10.77 2.48 -5.90
CA PRO A 109 -11.18 3.29 -4.76
C PRO A 109 -10.67 4.75 -4.86
N SER A 110 -11.28 5.66 -4.10
CA SER A 110 -10.83 7.05 -3.98
C SER A 110 -9.34 7.12 -3.62
N VAL A 111 -8.61 8.04 -4.24
CA VAL A 111 -7.17 8.20 -4.03
C VAL A 111 -6.94 9.28 -3.00
N SER A 112 -6.22 8.97 -1.92
CA SER A 112 -5.80 10.00 -0.96
C SER A 112 -4.84 10.98 -1.62
N LEU A 113 -5.21 12.25 -1.60
CA LEU A 113 -4.41 13.36 -2.06
C LEU A 113 -3.98 14.24 -0.88
N ILE A 114 -2.98 15.07 -1.16
CA ILE A 114 -2.57 16.13 -0.26
C ILE A 114 -3.08 17.46 -0.82
N PRO A 115 -3.95 18.18 -0.11
CA PRO A 115 -4.38 19.52 -0.52
C PRO A 115 -3.20 20.41 -0.94
N HIS A 116 -3.40 21.16 -2.00
CA HIS A 116 -2.47 22.11 -2.63
C HIS A 116 -1.15 21.54 -3.16
N SER A 117 -0.87 20.24 -2.99
CA SER A 117 0.31 19.60 -3.57
C SER A 117 0.12 19.39 -5.08
N SER A 118 1.22 19.41 -5.83
CA SER A 118 1.17 19.24 -7.29
C SER A 118 0.93 17.78 -7.66
N TYR A 119 -0.17 17.53 -8.36
CA TYR A 119 -0.50 16.28 -9.02
C TYR A 119 -0.70 16.51 -10.51
N TYR A 120 -0.60 15.46 -11.31
CA TYR A 120 -0.61 15.56 -12.76
C TYR A 120 -1.52 14.52 -13.38
N ILE A 121 -2.63 14.95 -13.98
CA ILE A 121 -3.48 14.10 -14.80
C ILE A 121 -2.78 13.92 -16.13
N HIS A 122 -2.40 12.69 -16.44
CA HIS A 122 -1.79 12.30 -17.71
C HIS A 122 -2.80 11.54 -18.56
N VAL A 123 -2.75 11.78 -19.87
CA VAL A 123 -3.51 11.06 -20.89
C VAL A 123 -2.60 10.54 -21.99
N THR A 124 -2.82 9.30 -22.41
CA THR A 124 -2.18 8.68 -23.57
C THR A 124 -3.13 7.67 -24.22
N SER A 125 -2.68 6.98 -25.25
CA SER A 125 -3.42 5.88 -25.88
C SER A 125 -2.66 4.55 -25.78
N ASP A 126 -3.39 3.44 -25.76
CA ASP A 126 -2.81 2.09 -25.78
C ASP A 126 -2.14 1.72 -27.13
N ILE A 127 -2.50 2.41 -28.21
CA ILE A 127 -1.95 2.23 -29.55
C ILE A 127 -1.38 3.51 -30.15
N SER A 128 -0.42 3.35 -31.05
CA SER A 128 0.06 4.47 -31.87
C SER A 128 -1.00 4.83 -32.91
N SER A 129 -1.18 6.13 -33.16
CA SER A 129 -2.14 6.62 -34.14
C SER A 129 -1.74 6.18 -35.55
N PRO A 130 -2.61 5.47 -36.28
CA PRO A 130 -2.39 5.14 -37.69
C PRO A 130 -2.33 6.36 -38.61
N GLY A 131 -2.78 7.53 -38.15
CA GLY A 131 -2.78 8.78 -38.91
C GLY A 131 -3.75 9.82 -38.35
N PRO A 132 -3.80 11.05 -38.91
CA PRO A 132 -4.61 12.16 -38.41
C PRO A 132 -6.13 11.92 -38.37
N ASP A 133 -6.61 10.84 -38.97
CA ASP A 133 -8.02 10.42 -38.94
C ASP A 133 -8.35 9.46 -37.79
N ASN A 134 -7.35 9.04 -37.00
CA ASN A 134 -7.49 8.10 -35.88
C ASN A 134 -6.72 8.63 -34.67
N ARG A 135 -7.25 9.67 -34.00
CA ARG A 135 -6.58 10.35 -32.86
C ARG A 135 -7.55 10.80 -31.76
N PHE A 136 -7.05 10.82 -30.54
CA PHE A 136 -7.64 11.59 -29.45
C PHE A 136 -7.05 13.00 -29.42
N PHE A 137 -7.87 13.95 -28.97
CA PHE A 137 -7.49 15.32 -28.70
C PHE A 137 -8.03 15.72 -27.32
N TRP A 138 -7.17 16.23 -26.45
CA TRP A 138 -7.60 16.83 -25.20
C TRP A 138 -7.84 18.32 -25.43
N SER A 139 -9.11 18.73 -25.38
CA SER A 139 -9.49 20.14 -25.52
C SER A 139 -9.01 20.95 -24.33
N GLY A 140 -8.84 22.25 -24.53
CA GLY A 140 -8.44 23.21 -23.51
C GLY A 140 -8.56 24.64 -23.99
N LYS A 141 -8.10 25.58 -23.17
CA LYS A 141 -8.25 27.02 -23.37
C LYS A 141 -6.89 27.70 -23.45
N THR A 142 -6.69 28.47 -24.52
CA THR A 142 -5.59 29.46 -24.58
C THR A 142 -5.92 30.68 -23.73
N GLY A 143 -4.96 31.19 -22.97
CA GLY A 143 -5.19 32.30 -22.04
C GLY A 143 -6.22 31.93 -20.98
N SER A 144 -6.06 30.71 -20.44
CA SER A 144 -6.85 30.17 -19.35
C SER A 144 -6.70 31.03 -18.09
N ASP A 145 -7.77 31.12 -17.31
CA ASP A 145 -7.83 31.73 -15.98
C ASP A 145 -7.58 30.73 -14.84
N TYR A 146 -7.37 29.45 -15.17
CA TYR A 146 -6.98 28.44 -14.21
C TYR A 146 -5.56 28.72 -13.70
N ASP A 147 -5.41 28.86 -12.37
CA ASP A 147 -4.19 29.35 -11.72
C ASP A 147 -3.53 28.30 -10.80
N ARG A 148 -3.98 27.05 -10.87
CA ARG A 148 -3.56 25.96 -9.97
C ARG A 148 -2.69 24.89 -10.62
N GLY A 149 -2.10 25.19 -11.77
CA GLY A 149 -1.13 24.30 -12.44
C GLY A 149 -0.68 24.81 -13.80
N ILE A 150 0.24 24.07 -14.42
CA ILE A 150 0.66 24.23 -15.81
C ILE A 150 0.37 22.97 -16.64
N THR A 151 0.68 23.00 -17.94
CA THR A 151 0.49 21.83 -18.82
C THR A 151 1.74 21.37 -19.54
N SER A 152 1.64 20.15 -20.08
CA SER A 152 2.62 19.57 -21.00
C SER A 152 2.94 20.40 -22.25
N VAL A 153 2.15 21.42 -22.56
CA VAL A 153 2.38 22.31 -23.71
C VAL A 153 2.79 23.72 -23.32
N GLU A 154 2.93 24.00 -22.01
CA GLU A 154 3.19 25.34 -21.46
C GLU A 154 4.40 26.03 -22.11
N GLU A 155 5.50 25.30 -22.33
CA GLU A 155 6.71 25.86 -22.98
C GLU A 155 6.41 26.42 -24.39
N SER A 156 5.53 25.75 -25.12
CA SER A 156 5.17 26.10 -26.50
C SER A 156 3.94 27.01 -26.58
N TRP A 157 3.05 26.95 -25.59
CA TRP A 157 1.79 27.67 -25.51
C TRP A 157 1.55 28.15 -24.07
N PRO A 158 2.23 29.21 -23.63
CA PRO A 158 2.09 29.70 -22.26
C PRO A 158 0.65 30.11 -21.92
N GLY A 159 0.18 29.71 -20.75
CA GLY A 159 -1.18 29.97 -20.27
C GLY A 159 -2.26 29.17 -21.00
N TYR A 160 -1.89 28.01 -21.57
CA TYR A 160 -2.86 27.04 -22.07
C TYR A 160 -3.09 25.96 -21.02
N ASP A 161 -4.36 25.76 -20.65
CA ASP A 161 -4.79 24.65 -19.79
C ASP A 161 -5.75 23.72 -20.51
N PHE A 162 -5.56 22.42 -20.30
CA PHE A 162 -6.50 21.40 -20.72
C PHE A 162 -7.79 21.48 -19.92
N ALA A 163 -8.90 21.07 -20.54
CA ALA A 163 -10.19 21.07 -19.89
C ALA A 163 -10.39 19.79 -19.08
N PHE A 164 -10.57 19.94 -17.77
CA PHE A 164 -10.72 18.85 -16.82
C PHE A 164 -11.60 19.25 -15.62
N ARG A 165 -12.07 18.25 -14.89
CA ARG A 165 -12.63 18.41 -13.53
C ARG A 165 -12.09 17.31 -12.64
N THR A 166 -11.91 17.63 -11.37
CA THR A 166 -11.68 16.62 -10.32
C THR A 166 -12.81 16.71 -9.31
N TRP A 167 -13.17 15.57 -8.73
CA TRP A 167 -14.21 15.49 -7.72
C TRP A 167 -13.73 14.68 -6.52
N THR A 168 -14.30 14.97 -5.36
CA THR A 168 -14.04 14.27 -4.09
C THR A 168 -15.34 13.68 -3.56
N ASP A 169 -15.24 12.50 -2.96
CA ASP A 169 -16.27 11.98 -2.07
C ASP A 169 -16.10 12.58 -0.68
N THR A 170 -16.99 13.52 -0.35
CA THR A 170 -16.98 14.23 0.95
C THR A 170 -17.33 13.34 2.13
N SER A 171 -17.77 12.09 1.90
CA SER A 171 -18.01 11.12 2.97
C SER A 171 -16.72 10.57 3.60
N GLU A 172 -15.57 10.71 2.94
CA GLU A 172 -14.26 10.23 3.43
C GLU A 172 -13.49 11.29 4.25
N VAL A 173 -13.89 12.56 4.19
CA VAL A 173 -13.28 13.66 4.95
C VAL A 173 -14.22 14.05 6.08
N GLY A 174 -13.95 13.61 7.30
CA GLY A 174 -14.79 14.01 8.42
C GLY A 174 -14.75 15.53 8.61
N ALA A 175 -15.92 16.15 8.64
CA ALA A 175 -16.04 17.60 8.80
C ALA A 175 -15.36 18.09 10.08
N VAL A 176 -14.93 19.35 10.09
CA VAL A 176 -14.40 20.02 11.28
C VAL A 176 -15.51 20.84 11.93
N CYS A 177 -15.63 20.75 13.24
CA CYS A 177 -16.47 21.67 14.02
C CYS A 177 -15.57 22.72 14.66
N PHE A 178 -15.85 24.00 14.45
CA PHE A 178 -15.15 25.11 15.09
C PHE A 178 -16.08 25.83 16.07
N ILE A 179 -15.74 25.78 17.35
CA ILE A 179 -16.51 26.42 18.42
C ILE A 179 -15.98 27.84 18.65
N TYR A 180 -16.86 28.83 18.60
CA TYR A 180 -16.56 30.22 18.91
C TYR A 180 -17.56 30.79 19.91
N LYS A 181 -17.24 31.90 20.57
CA LYS A 181 -18.16 32.57 21.50
C LYS A 181 -18.56 33.96 21.02
N ASP A 182 -17.62 34.89 21.02
CA ASP A 182 -17.85 36.30 20.72
C ASP A 182 -17.07 36.75 19.46
N ASP A 183 -15.98 36.06 19.10
CA ASP A 183 -15.08 36.41 17.99
C ASP A 183 -15.41 35.64 16.70
N LEU A 184 -16.61 35.91 16.16
CA LEU A 184 -17.02 35.35 14.87
C LEU A 184 -16.05 35.71 13.71
N PRO A 185 -15.49 36.93 13.61
CA PRO A 185 -14.51 37.24 12.56
C PRO A 185 -13.27 36.33 12.58
N ALA A 186 -12.70 36.05 13.76
CA ALA A 186 -11.59 35.11 13.85
C ALA A 186 -12.03 33.68 13.49
N ALA A 187 -13.21 33.25 13.92
CA ALA A 187 -13.77 31.94 13.57
C ALA A 187 -13.95 31.77 12.06
N GLU A 188 -14.46 32.79 11.36
CA GLU A 188 -14.57 32.80 9.90
C GLU A 188 -13.18 32.76 9.23
N ASN A 189 -12.15 33.42 9.78
CA ASN A 189 -10.79 33.31 9.25
C ASN A 189 -10.24 31.87 9.36
N PHE A 190 -10.52 31.17 10.46
CA PHE A 190 -10.16 29.75 10.60
C PHE A 190 -10.95 28.87 9.65
N ARG A 191 -12.27 29.03 9.56
CA ARG A 191 -13.09 28.32 8.58
C ARG A 191 -12.57 28.52 7.16
N ASN A 192 -12.31 29.76 6.75
CA ASN A 192 -11.80 30.05 5.41
C ASN A 192 -10.46 29.37 5.14
N LEU A 193 -9.55 29.32 6.13
CA LEU A 193 -8.29 28.58 5.98
C LEU A 193 -8.53 27.07 5.84
N LEU A 194 -9.40 26.50 6.67
CA LEU A 194 -9.70 25.07 6.71
C LEU A 194 -10.45 24.60 5.46
N ASP A 195 -11.52 25.29 5.09
CA ASP A 195 -12.32 25.03 3.88
C ASP A 195 -11.43 25.11 2.63
N ALA A 196 -10.55 26.13 2.56
CA ALA A 196 -9.60 26.26 1.46
C ALA A 196 -8.61 25.09 1.37
N ASN A 197 -8.35 24.37 2.46
CA ASN A 197 -7.45 23.22 2.54
C ASN A 197 -8.21 21.88 2.62
N GLY A 198 -9.48 21.85 2.24
CA GLY A 198 -10.24 20.60 2.12
C GLY A 198 -10.76 20.05 3.43
N TYR A 199 -10.90 20.89 4.46
CA TYR A 199 -11.51 20.52 5.74
C TYR A 199 -12.81 21.29 5.92
N PRO A 200 -13.95 20.78 5.41
CA PRO A 200 -15.24 21.45 5.54
C PRO A 200 -15.54 21.77 6.99
N THR A 201 -15.72 23.05 7.30
CA THR A 201 -15.80 23.54 8.67
C THR A 201 -17.16 24.15 8.99
N THR A 202 -17.82 23.60 10.00
CA THR A 202 -19.04 24.16 10.58
C THR A 202 -18.70 25.02 11.78
N LEU A 203 -19.14 26.28 11.77
CA LEU A 203 -19.03 27.17 12.93
C LEU A 203 -20.19 26.90 13.91
N ILE A 204 -19.86 26.60 15.17
CA ILE A 204 -20.82 26.36 16.25
C ILE A 204 -20.64 27.43 17.33
N SER A 205 -21.71 28.16 17.63
CA SER A 205 -21.71 29.07 18.78
C SER A 205 -21.57 28.26 20.07
N MET A 206 -20.79 28.77 21.02
CA MET A 206 -20.58 28.12 22.32
C MET A 206 -21.91 27.83 23.06
N THR A 207 -22.96 28.60 22.77
CA THR A 207 -24.31 28.39 23.31
C THR A 207 -24.98 27.11 22.81
N ASP A 208 -24.57 26.58 21.66
CA ASP A 208 -25.25 25.50 20.95
C ASP A 208 -24.53 24.16 21.11
N VAL A 209 -23.34 24.17 21.72
CA VAL A 209 -22.45 23.00 21.93
C VAL A 209 -23.19 21.87 22.65
N ALA A 210 -23.94 22.18 23.72
CA ALA A 210 -24.63 21.17 24.51
C ALA A 210 -25.70 20.39 23.72
N SER A 211 -26.23 20.97 22.65
CA SER A 211 -27.24 20.36 21.77
C SER A 211 -26.69 19.85 20.44
N THR A 212 -25.39 20.04 20.17
CA THR A 212 -24.78 19.67 18.91
C THR A 212 -24.51 18.17 18.86
N ASP A 213 -24.89 17.51 17.76
CA ASP A 213 -24.46 16.14 17.47
C ASP A 213 -23.06 16.19 16.84
N PHE A 214 -22.08 15.61 17.53
CA PHE A 214 -20.70 15.59 17.08
C PHE A 214 -20.35 14.37 16.21
N SER A 215 -21.28 13.45 15.98
CA SER A 215 -21.00 12.14 15.36
C SER A 215 -20.37 12.24 13.97
N SER A 216 -20.79 13.22 13.15
CA SER A 216 -20.34 13.46 11.78
C SER A 216 -18.99 14.18 11.66
N TYR A 217 -18.47 14.75 12.74
CA TYR A 217 -17.20 15.50 12.68
C TYR A 217 -16.00 14.60 12.96
N ALA A 218 -14.87 14.82 12.30
CA ALA A 218 -13.60 14.18 12.64
C ALA A 218 -12.82 14.92 13.73
N LEU A 219 -13.01 16.24 13.82
CA LEU A 219 -12.24 17.11 14.72
C LEU A 219 -13.13 18.21 15.31
N ILE A 220 -12.90 18.52 16.58
CA ILE A 220 -13.44 19.70 17.26
C ILE A 220 -12.30 20.71 17.47
N ILE A 221 -12.48 21.95 17.05
CA ILE A 221 -11.58 23.06 17.32
C ILE A 221 -12.25 24.01 18.31
N ALA A 222 -11.61 24.28 19.44
CA ALA A 222 -12.10 25.23 20.44
C ALA A 222 -11.38 26.57 20.28
N GLY A 223 -12.11 27.60 19.85
CA GLY A 223 -11.58 28.94 19.60
C GLY A 223 -10.98 29.61 20.84
N HIS A 224 -10.05 30.53 20.61
CA HIS A 224 -9.36 31.26 21.68
C HIS A 224 -10.32 32.00 22.64
N ASP A 225 -11.41 32.54 22.10
CA ASP A 225 -12.40 33.37 22.79
C ASP A 225 -13.41 32.57 23.64
N THR A 226 -13.34 31.24 23.63
CA THR A 226 -14.31 30.36 24.29
C THR A 226 -14.10 30.19 25.80
N GLY A 227 -12.98 30.65 26.36
CA GLY A 227 -12.69 30.49 27.79
C GLY A 227 -11.56 31.38 28.31
N VAL A 228 -11.56 31.62 29.62
CA VAL A 228 -10.56 32.42 30.34
C VAL A 228 -10.60 32.11 31.84
N ASN A 229 -9.47 32.24 32.54
CA ASN A 229 -9.40 32.12 34.01
C ASN A 229 -10.03 30.83 34.55
N TYR A 230 -9.60 29.67 34.04
CA TYR A 230 -10.13 28.33 34.40
C TYR A 230 -11.55 28.04 33.90
N ASP A 231 -12.31 29.03 33.47
CA ASP A 231 -13.71 28.86 33.05
C ASP A 231 -13.83 28.56 31.55
N TRP A 232 -14.64 27.57 31.22
CA TRP A 232 -15.02 27.24 29.84
C TRP A 232 -16.45 26.69 29.80
N GLY A 233 -17.30 27.25 28.94
CA GLY A 233 -18.63 26.70 28.64
C GLY A 233 -19.54 26.43 29.86
N THR A 234 -20.52 25.56 29.65
CA THR A 234 -21.30 24.93 30.72
C THR A 234 -20.87 23.47 30.90
N PRO A 235 -21.13 22.85 32.07
CA PRO A 235 -20.83 21.42 32.27
C PRO A 235 -21.46 20.51 31.21
N GLU A 236 -22.66 20.83 30.72
CA GLU A 236 -23.35 20.07 29.68
C GLU A 236 -22.64 20.17 28.33
N ALA A 237 -22.11 21.35 27.99
CA ALA A 237 -21.32 21.56 26.78
C ALA A 237 -20.01 20.77 26.83
N VAL A 238 -19.30 20.79 27.96
CA VAL A 238 -18.08 19.99 28.17
C VAL A 238 -18.42 18.50 28.06
N GLN A 239 -19.51 18.05 28.69
CA GLN A 239 -19.92 16.65 28.65
C GLN A 239 -20.29 16.19 27.23
N ALA A 240 -20.89 17.04 26.41
CA ALA A 240 -21.19 16.73 25.01
C ALA A 240 -19.90 16.49 24.20
N ILE A 241 -18.88 17.33 24.39
CA ILE A 241 -17.56 17.17 23.75
C ILE A 241 -16.89 15.88 24.24
N VAL A 242 -16.81 15.65 25.55
CA VAL A 242 -16.16 14.45 26.11
C VAL A 242 -16.88 13.17 25.66
N ALA A 243 -18.21 13.16 25.69
CA ALA A 243 -19.01 11.99 25.28
C ALA A 243 -18.90 11.67 23.79
N SER A 244 -18.53 12.65 22.96
CA SER A 244 -18.32 12.43 21.52
C SER A 244 -17.11 11.56 21.20
N GLY A 245 -16.13 11.48 22.10
CA GLY A 245 -14.85 10.80 21.88
C GLY A 245 -14.00 11.39 20.76
N LYS A 246 -14.35 12.59 20.25
CA LYS A 246 -13.63 13.24 19.15
C LYS A 246 -12.36 13.91 19.66
N LYS A 247 -11.36 13.96 18.79
CA LYS A 247 -10.12 14.71 19.03
C LYS A 247 -10.42 16.21 19.11
N VAL A 248 -9.59 16.93 19.85
CA VAL A 248 -9.77 18.38 20.09
C VAL A 248 -8.47 19.12 19.81
N LEU A 249 -8.56 20.15 18.98
CA LEU A 249 -7.53 21.18 18.82
C LEU A 249 -7.95 22.41 19.64
N GLY A 250 -7.30 22.63 20.77
CA GLY A 250 -7.56 23.78 21.62
C GLY A 250 -6.74 24.99 21.17
N LEU A 251 -7.38 26.13 20.92
CA LEU A 251 -6.68 27.38 20.55
C LEU A 251 -6.53 28.29 21.77
N GLY A 252 -5.30 28.73 22.04
CA GLY A 252 -4.98 29.71 23.07
C GLY A 252 -5.70 29.51 24.41
N TYR A 253 -6.32 30.58 24.92
CA TYR A 253 -6.96 30.60 26.23
C TYR A 253 -8.17 29.67 26.28
N GLY A 254 -9.10 29.79 25.33
CA GLY A 254 -10.28 28.94 25.25
C GLY A 254 -9.94 27.44 25.20
N GLY A 255 -8.98 27.03 24.36
CA GLY A 255 -8.50 25.66 24.32
C GLY A 255 -7.94 25.16 25.66
N SER A 256 -7.05 25.93 26.28
CA SER A 256 -6.46 25.58 27.58
C SER A 256 -7.48 25.52 28.72
N CYS A 257 -8.54 26.35 28.67
CA CYS A 257 -9.64 26.30 29.62
C CYS A 257 -10.57 25.12 29.35
N LEU A 258 -10.82 24.73 28.10
CA LEU A 258 -11.54 23.49 27.80
C LEU A 258 -10.79 22.27 28.34
N PHE A 259 -9.48 22.20 28.10
CA PHE A 259 -8.62 21.13 28.61
C PHE A 259 -8.58 21.08 30.14
N GLN A 260 -8.67 22.23 30.81
CA GLN A 260 -8.88 22.31 32.26
C GLN A 260 -10.16 21.59 32.71
N GLN A 261 -11.26 21.75 31.97
CA GLN A 261 -12.55 21.11 32.26
C GLN A 261 -12.58 19.62 31.87
N MET A 262 -11.84 19.23 30.84
CA MET A 262 -11.66 17.83 30.42
C MET A 262 -10.75 17.03 31.36
N GLY A 263 -10.02 17.69 32.26
CA GLY A 263 -9.10 17.05 33.21
C GLY A 263 -7.74 16.67 32.60
N LEU A 264 -7.37 17.28 31.46
CA LEU A 264 -6.05 17.12 30.85
C LEU A 264 -5.00 17.96 31.60
N SER A 265 -3.74 17.57 31.53
CA SER A 265 -2.62 18.32 32.13
C SER A 265 -2.15 19.50 31.28
N ILE A 266 -2.42 19.51 29.97
CA ILE A 266 -2.18 20.65 29.05
C ILE A 266 -3.25 21.76 29.21
N ASN A 267 -3.31 22.38 30.37
CA ASN A 267 -4.43 23.24 30.78
C ASN A 267 -4.03 24.65 31.26
N TRP A 268 -5.04 25.51 31.42
CA TRP A 268 -4.87 26.88 31.91
C TRP A 268 -4.04 27.00 33.20
N GLY A 269 -4.25 26.11 34.17
CA GLY A 269 -3.54 26.14 35.46
C GLY A 269 -2.05 25.81 35.39
N HIS A 270 -1.62 25.16 34.31
CA HIS A 270 -0.24 24.74 34.07
C HIS A 270 0.47 25.61 33.03
N GLY A 271 -0.26 26.43 32.29
CA GLY A 271 0.27 27.38 31.32
C GLY A 271 0.78 28.70 31.89
N ALA A 272 1.64 29.37 31.13
CA ALA A 272 1.97 30.79 31.30
C ALA A 272 1.61 31.58 30.04
N VAL A 273 1.16 32.82 30.26
CA VAL A 273 0.76 33.73 29.18
C VAL A 273 1.87 34.70 28.83
N GLY A 274 1.98 35.07 27.56
CA GLY A 274 2.99 36.01 27.07
C GLY A 274 2.70 36.52 25.66
N PHE A 275 3.72 37.10 25.02
CA PHE A 275 3.68 37.54 23.63
C PHE A 275 4.83 36.91 22.84
N GLU A 276 4.53 36.30 21.70
CA GLU A 276 5.50 35.61 20.85
C GLU A 276 4.93 35.44 19.44
N ASP A 277 5.78 35.34 18.42
CA ASP A 277 5.40 35.05 17.03
C ASP A 277 6.01 33.77 16.47
N SER A 278 6.92 33.15 17.23
CA SER A 278 7.78 32.06 16.78
C SER A 278 7.79 30.89 17.74
N ILE A 279 8.19 29.72 17.23
CA ILE A 279 8.49 28.53 18.04
C ILE A 279 9.91 28.06 17.77
N TYR A 280 10.50 27.40 18.76
CA TYR A 280 11.63 26.51 18.59
C TYR A 280 11.11 25.08 18.41
N VAL A 281 11.44 24.44 17.29
CA VAL A 281 11.05 23.07 16.96
C VAL A 281 11.82 22.08 17.83
N VAL A 282 11.09 21.28 18.61
CA VAL A 282 11.68 20.34 19.58
C VAL A 282 12.30 19.15 18.85
N ASP A 283 11.50 18.52 17.99
CA ASP A 283 11.88 17.38 17.16
C ASP A 283 11.58 17.70 15.69
N THR A 284 12.64 17.81 14.88
CA THR A 284 12.55 18.16 13.46
C THR A 284 12.13 16.97 12.60
N GLU A 285 12.19 15.75 13.12
CA GLU A 285 11.78 14.52 12.42
C GLU A 285 10.32 14.14 12.74
N HIS A 286 9.65 14.91 13.60
CA HIS A 286 8.25 14.65 13.91
C HIS A 286 7.37 14.95 12.69
N GLN A 287 6.44 14.04 12.37
CA GLN A 287 5.60 14.11 11.16
C GLN A 287 4.72 15.38 11.04
N LEU A 288 4.67 16.18 12.11
CA LEU A 288 3.94 17.45 12.12
C LEU A 288 4.65 18.50 11.26
N PHE A 289 5.95 18.36 11.04
CA PHE A 289 6.77 19.32 10.30
C PHE A 289 7.04 18.88 8.84
N ASP A 290 6.57 17.70 8.44
CA ASP A 290 6.72 17.21 7.06
C ASP A 290 5.39 16.87 6.37
N GLN A 291 4.28 16.72 7.11
CA GLN A 291 2.99 16.30 6.55
C GLN A 291 1.78 17.12 7.03
N PRO A 292 0.85 17.48 6.11
CA PRO A 292 0.92 17.29 4.66
C PRO A 292 1.89 18.26 3.95
N TYR A 293 2.25 19.37 4.60
CA TYR A 293 3.19 20.33 4.05
C TYR A 293 4.55 20.20 4.70
N GLU A 294 5.58 20.13 3.87
CA GLU A 294 6.95 20.30 4.33
C GLU A 294 7.14 21.72 4.90
N ILE A 295 7.62 21.77 6.15
CA ILE A 295 8.02 22.98 6.84
C ILE A 295 9.54 23.08 6.77
N ASP A 296 10.04 24.10 6.10
CA ASP A 296 11.47 24.41 6.10
C ASP A 296 11.87 24.90 7.49
N VAL A 297 12.43 23.99 8.30
CA VAL A 297 12.91 24.29 9.65
C VAL A 297 14.36 24.78 9.56
N PRO A 298 14.64 26.05 9.92
CA PRO A 298 15.99 26.58 9.85
C PRO A 298 16.97 25.88 10.80
N ALA A 299 18.27 26.07 10.58
CA ALA A 299 19.32 25.42 11.38
C ALA A 299 19.28 25.78 12.88
N ASP A 300 18.77 26.96 13.24
CA ASP A 300 18.56 27.37 14.63
C ASP A 300 17.24 26.82 15.23
N ARG A 301 16.46 26.11 14.41
CA ARG A 301 15.15 25.52 14.70
C ARG A 301 14.05 26.51 15.05
N ILE A 302 14.25 27.80 14.76
CA ILE A 302 13.26 28.83 15.05
C ILE A 302 12.38 29.04 13.82
N VAL A 303 11.08 28.80 13.96
CA VAL A 303 10.09 28.98 12.90
C VAL A 303 9.12 30.08 13.30
N GLN A 304 9.04 31.13 12.48
CA GLN A 304 8.10 32.23 12.67
C GLN A 304 6.71 31.86 12.13
N LEU A 305 5.72 31.85 13.02
CA LEU A 305 4.35 31.43 12.71
C LEU A 305 3.40 32.61 12.46
N TYR A 306 3.68 33.77 13.05
CA TYR A 306 2.88 34.99 12.93
C TYR A 306 3.71 36.17 12.42
N GLN A 307 3.05 37.13 11.77
CA GLN A 307 3.71 38.33 11.24
C GLN A 307 4.23 39.25 12.36
N GLU A 308 3.54 39.27 13.50
CA GLU A 308 3.89 40.03 14.70
C GLU A 308 3.60 39.21 15.96
N ALA A 309 4.28 39.57 17.07
CA ALA A 309 4.12 38.89 18.35
C ALA A 309 2.69 39.05 18.90
N GLY A 310 1.99 37.93 18.98
CA GLY A 310 0.63 37.83 19.48
C GLY A 310 0.58 37.20 20.88
N ARG A 311 -0.59 37.26 21.53
CA ARG A 311 -0.79 36.56 22.81
C ARG A 311 -0.62 35.05 22.62
N TYR A 312 0.03 34.41 23.58
CA TYR A 312 0.10 32.95 23.67
C TYR A 312 -0.20 32.47 25.09
N ILE A 313 -0.55 31.18 25.21
CA ILE A 313 -0.39 30.37 26.42
C ILE A 313 0.54 29.20 26.12
N ALA A 314 1.48 28.91 27.01
CA ALA A 314 2.46 27.85 26.84
C ALA A 314 2.56 27.01 28.10
N GLU A 315 2.48 25.70 27.96
CA GLU A 315 2.49 24.77 29.08
C GLU A 315 3.85 24.68 29.74
N TYR A 316 3.87 24.75 31.07
CA TYR A 316 5.08 24.61 31.86
C TYR A 316 5.40 23.13 32.09
N ARG A 317 6.43 22.64 31.40
CA ARG A 317 6.80 21.21 31.35
C ARG A 317 6.82 20.50 32.72
N PRO A 318 7.35 21.08 33.81
CA PRO A 318 7.35 20.41 35.12
C PRO A 318 5.97 20.20 35.77
N ARG A 319 4.88 20.70 35.17
CA ARG A 319 3.50 20.55 35.68
C ARG A 319 2.60 19.69 34.79
N VAL A 320 3.06 19.29 33.61
CA VAL A 320 2.30 18.41 32.73
C VAL A 320 2.68 16.95 32.96
N ASN A 321 1.84 16.02 32.50
CA ASN A 321 2.10 14.59 32.62
C ASN A 321 3.28 14.13 31.74
N ASP A 322 3.89 12.99 32.10
CA ASP A 322 5.08 12.45 31.42
C ASP A 322 4.80 11.97 29.97
N ASP A 323 3.53 11.70 29.62
CA ASP A 323 3.09 11.26 28.30
C ASP A 323 2.83 12.42 27.32
N VAL A 324 3.00 13.68 27.78
CA VAL A 324 2.86 14.86 26.93
C VAL A 324 4.02 14.95 25.93
N ILE A 325 3.66 15.06 24.65
CA ILE A 325 4.60 15.27 23.54
C ILE A 325 4.76 16.78 23.32
N PHE A 326 6.00 17.25 23.39
CA PHE A 326 6.36 18.64 23.20
C PHE A 326 6.77 18.89 21.75
N LEU A 327 6.00 19.69 21.01
CA LEU A 327 6.19 19.89 19.57
C LEU A 327 6.89 21.22 19.29
N GLY A 328 6.44 22.30 19.93
CA GLY A 328 6.99 23.65 19.79
C GLY A 328 7.21 24.29 21.15
N ARG A 329 8.37 24.90 21.33
CA ARG A 329 8.78 25.63 22.55
C ARG A 329 8.84 27.14 22.27
N ILE A 330 8.61 27.98 23.26
CA ILE A 330 8.99 29.40 23.15
C ILE A 330 10.52 29.49 22.96
N PRO A 331 11.03 30.19 21.91
CA PRO A 331 12.46 30.18 21.56
C PRO A 331 13.40 30.49 22.72
N HIS A 332 13.02 31.46 23.54
CA HIS A 332 13.84 31.99 24.62
C HIS A 332 13.47 31.46 26.03
N LEU A 333 12.48 30.57 26.15
CA LEU A 333 12.07 29.97 27.43
C LEU A 333 12.12 28.44 27.38
N ARG A 334 13.04 27.85 28.14
CA ARG A 334 13.42 26.43 28.01
C ARG A 334 12.31 25.42 28.37
N ASP A 335 11.39 25.80 29.24
CA ASP A 335 10.40 24.88 29.83
C ASP A 335 8.94 25.25 29.48
N TYR A 336 8.73 26.13 28.50
CA TYR A 336 7.39 26.62 28.12
C TYR A 336 7.07 26.28 26.67
N TYR A 337 5.97 25.55 26.47
CA TYR A 337 5.63 24.94 25.19
C TYR A 337 4.24 25.35 24.71
N PRO A 338 4.13 26.23 23.69
CA PRO A 338 2.83 26.63 23.13
C PRO A 338 2.23 25.58 22.19
N ILE A 339 2.99 24.58 21.74
CA ILE A 339 2.44 23.48 20.94
C ILE A 339 2.78 22.15 21.61
N VAL A 340 1.76 21.50 22.16
CA VAL A 340 1.88 20.26 22.94
C VAL A 340 0.73 19.32 22.61
N LYS A 341 0.98 18.00 22.67
CA LYS A 341 -0.01 16.94 22.50
C LYS A 341 -0.11 16.13 23.79
N GLU A 342 -1.32 15.93 24.27
CA GLU A 342 -1.64 14.99 25.35
C GLU A 342 -2.76 14.07 24.85
N GLN A 343 -2.54 12.75 24.95
CA GLN A 343 -3.42 11.77 24.33
C GLN A 343 -3.61 12.11 22.84
N ASP A 344 -4.85 12.27 22.37
CA ASP A 344 -5.18 12.67 20.99
C ASP A 344 -5.68 14.13 20.89
N HIS A 345 -5.29 14.98 21.84
CA HIS A 345 -5.62 16.41 21.86
C HIS A 345 -4.34 17.25 21.72
N ILE A 346 -4.43 18.35 20.98
CA ILE A 346 -3.32 19.30 20.81
C ILE A 346 -3.75 20.67 21.30
N LEU A 347 -2.88 21.32 22.07
CA LEU A 347 -2.97 22.75 22.35
C LEU A 347 -2.15 23.51 21.31
N TRP A 348 -2.80 24.38 20.54
CA TRP A 348 -2.17 25.45 19.77
C TRP A 348 -2.28 26.74 20.57
N GLY A 349 -1.24 27.03 21.33
CA GLY A 349 -1.23 28.05 22.38
C GLY A 349 -1.36 29.50 21.90
N PHE A 350 -1.25 29.77 20.61
CA PHE A 350 -1.38 31.12 20.07
C PHE A 350 -2.85 31.56 19.96
N ALA A 351 -3.09 32.84 20.26
CA ALA A 351 -4.42 33.45 20.29
C ALA A 351 -4.84 34.12 18.98
N SER A 352 -3.89 34.43 18.10
CA SER A 352 -4.14 35.24 16.91
C SER A 352 -4.72 34.40 15.76
N SER A 353 -5.51 35.04 14.91
CA SER A 353 -6.24 34.38 13.82
C SER A 353 -5.33 34.07 12.63
N PRO A 354 -5.77 33.26 11.65
CA PRO A 354 -5.03 33.01 10.42
C PRO A 354 -4.72 34.26 9.58
N ALA A 355 -5.44 35.36 9.77
CA ALA A 355 -5.15 36.62 9.09
C ALA A 355 -3.76 37.16 9.48
N ASP A 356 -3.30 36.86 10.70
CA ASP A 356 -2.02 37.33 11.25
C ASP A 356 -0.88 36.30 11.09
N MET A 357 -1.19 35.10 10.60
CA MET A 357 -0.21 34.03 10.40
C MET A 357 0.70 34.30 9.18
N THR A 358 1.94 33.85 9.26
CA THR A 358 2.80 33.66 8.09
C THR A 358 2.29 32.50 7.22
N ASN A 359 2.77 32.37 5.98
CA ASN A 359 2.46 31.20 5.16
C ASN A 359 2.94 29.90 5.83
N THR A 360 4.09 29.95 6.51
CA THR A 360 4.62 28.81 7.28
C THR A 360 3.72 28.49 8.47
N GLY A 361 3.24 29.50 9.19
CA GLY A 361 2.26 29.32 10.28
C GLY A 361 0.97 28.66 9.82
N LYS A 362 0.41 29.11 8.68
CA LYS A 362 -0.78 28.49 8.07
C LYS A 362 -0.54 27.02 7.71
N LYS A 363 0.59 26.71 7.08
CA LYS A 363 0.96 25.32 6.74
C LYS A 363 1.08 24.44 7.98
N LEU A 364 1.81 24.88 9.01
CA LEU A 364 1.97 24.11 10.25
C LEU A 364 0.64 23.92 10.99
N PHE A 365 -0.24 24.92 10.94
CA PHE A 365 -1.59 24.79 11.48
C PHE A 365 -2.39 23.72 10.74
N ILE A 366 -2.35 23.70 9.41
CA ILE A 366 -2.99 22.64 8.60
C ILE A 366 -2.38 21.27 8.86
N ASN A 367 -1.05 21.16 9.03
CA ASN A 367 -0.42 19.92 9.48
C ASN A 367 -0.99 19.44 10.81
N THR A 368 -1.19 20.35 11.76
CA THR A 368 -1.82 20.03 13.06
C THR A 368 -3.24 19.49 12.87
N VAL A 369 -4.02 20.11 11.99
CA VAL A 369 -5.39 19.67 11.66
C VAL A 369 -5.38 18.30 10.99
N PHE A 370 -4.49 18.06 10.02
CA PHE A 370 -4.35 16.78 9.32
C PHE A 370 -4.11 15.63 10.29
N HIS A 371 -3.15 15.76 11.20
CA HIS A 371 -2.80 14.74 12.19
C HIS A 371 -3.93 14.41 13.18
N LEU A 372 -4.89 15.33 13.35
CA LEU A 372 -6.07 15.10 14.18
C LEU A 372 -7.26 14.59 13.37
N ALA A 373 -7.59 15.23 12.25
CA ALA A 373 -8.78 14.96 11.47
C ALA A 373 -8.68 13.68 10.62
N VAL A 374 -7.47 13.29 10.19
CA VAL A 374 -7.26 12.07 9.41
C VAL A 374 -6.98 10.91 10.38
N PRO A 375 -7.77 9.82 10.37
CA PRO A 375 -7.46 8.65 11.18
C PRO A 375 -6.14 8.03 10.71
N PRO A 376 -5.31 7.48 11.61
CA PRO A 376 -4.15 6.72 11.18
C PRO A 376 -4.62 5.54 10.30
N PRO A 377 -3.80 5.11 9.32
CA PRO A 377 -4.15 3.96 8.51
C PRO A 377 -4.39 2.73 9.41
N PRO A 378 -5.36 1.86 9.08
CA PRO A 378 -5.59 0.66 9.86
C PRO A 378 -4.32 -0.21 9.89
N PRO A 379 -4.13 -1.03 10.96
CA PRO A 379 -3.01 -1.94 11.11
C PRO A 379 -3.13 -3.12 10.14
N LEU A 380 -2.87 -2.84 8.87
CA LEU A 380 -2.83 -3.74 7.73
C LEU A 380 -1.40 -3.74 7.17
N TYR A 381 -0.89 -4.93 6.93
CA TYR A 381 0.50 -5.17 6.56
C TYR A 381 0.54 -6.06 5.33
N LEU A 382 1.19 -5.59 4.27
CA LEU A 382 1.51 -6.38 3.08
C LEU A 382 2.98 -6.75 3.10
N SER A 383 3.28 -8.02 2.80
CA SER A 383 4.62 -8.46 2.45
C SER A 383 4.63 -9.29 1.18
N LEU A 384 5.79 -9.40 0.53
CA LEU A 384 5.95 -10.18 -0.71
C LEU A 384 7.20 -11.04 -0.63
N ASN A 385 7.09 -12.30 -1.04
CA ASN A 385 8.25 -13.17 -1.25
C ASN A 385 8.05 -14.05 -2.49
N ILE A 386 9.15 -14.53 -3.06
CA ILE A 386 9.09 -15.62 -4.04
C ILE A 386 8.85 -16.91 -3.24
N GLU A 387 7.85 -17.73 -3.57
CA GLU A 387 7.41 -18.89 -2.76
C GLU A 387 8.53 -19.89 -2.44
N ASP A 388 9.57 -19.83 -3.25
CA ASP A 388 10.77 -20.64 -3.17
C ASP A 388 11.62 -20.31 -1.92
N ALA A 389 11.58 -19.08 -1.43
CA ALA A 389 12.35 -18.66 -0.27
C ALA A 389 11.51 -17.84 0.72
N LEU A 390 12.06 -17.64 1.92
CA LEU A 390 11.51 -16.69 2.86
C LEU A 390 11.69 -15.25 2.36
N GLU A 391 10.95 -14.35 3.00
CA GLU A 391 10.98 -12.92 2.69
C GLU A 391 12.40 -12.34 2.75
N GLY A 392 12.72 -11.47 1.80
CA GLY A 392 14.04 -10.83 1.68
C GLY A 392 15.15 -11.68 1.04
N VAL A 393 14.92 -12.98 0.77
CA VAL A 393 15.93 -13.84 0.13
C VAL A 393 15.75 -13.82 -1.40
N PRO A 394 16.78 -13.42 -2.18
CA PRO A 394 16.72 -13.50 -3.64
C PRO A 394 16.63 -14.95 -4.12
N VAL A 395 15.89 -15.18 -5.19
CA VAL A 395 15.70 -16.52 -5.78
C VAL A 395 16.38 -16.61 -7.13
N ASN A 396 17.37 -17.51 -7.23
CA ASN A 396 18.03 -17.82 -8.49
C ASN A 396 17.15 -18.73 -9.33
N LYS A 397 17.01 -18.41 -10.62
CA LYS A 397 16.32 -19.19 -11.63
C LYS A 397 17.15 -19.23 -12.91
N LEU A 398 16.91 -20.25 -13.72
CA LEU A 398 17.35 -20.32 -15.11
C LEU A 398 16.13 -20.24 -16.01
N VAL A 399 16.35 -19.85 -17.26
CA VAL A 399 15.37 -20.06 -18.32
C VAL A 399 15.44 -21.52 -18.75
N GLY A 400 14.28 -22.11 -19.06
CA GLY A 400 14.25 -23.42 -19.69
C GLY A 400 14.48 -23.30 -21.20
N ASP A 401 14.78 -24.40 -21.85
CA ASP A 401 14.83 -24.49 -23.30
C ASP A 401 13.58 -25.22 -23.88
N ILE A 402 13.62 -25.62 -25.16
CA ILE A 402 12.49 -26.34 -25.80
C ILE A 402 12.70 -27.87 -25.70
N GLY A 403 13.86 -28.31 -25.25
CA GLY A 403 14.25 -29.69 -25.04
C GLY A 403 13.66 -30.28 -23.77
N GLY A 404 13.69 -31.61 -23.70
CA GLY A 404 13.42 -32.39 -22.50
C GLY A 404 12.04 -32.23 -21.82
N PRO A 405 11.91 -32.73 -20.58
CA PRO A 405 10.65 -32.79 -19.85
C PRO A 405 10.14 -31.43 -19.31
N THR A 406 10.96 -30.38 -19.24
CA THR A 406 10.59 -29.07 -18.67
C THR A 406 10.88 -27.89 -19.59
N ASN A 407 10.02 -27.72 -20.60
CA ASN A 407 10.14 -26.61 -21.55
C ASN A 407 9.90 -25.19 -20.96
N VAL A 408 9.58 -25.07 -19.67
CA VAL A 408 9.33 -23.79 -18.97
C VAL A 408 9.77 -23.86 -17.52
N THR A 409 10.37 -22.78 -17.01
CA THR A 409 10.67 -22.65 -15.57
C THR A 409 9.49 -22.01 -14.84
N ARG A 410 9.00 -22.68 -13.77
CA ARG A 410 7.90 -22.19 -12.94
C ARG A 410 8.37 -21.21 -11.88
N LEU A 411 7.62 -20.13 -11.72
CA LEU A 411 7.81 -19.11 -10.69
C LEU A 411 6.49 -18.86 -9.95
N GLU A 412 6.55 -18.84 -8.63
CA GLU A 412 5.43 -18.45 -7.78
C GLU A 412 5.84 -17.27 -6.91
N ILE A 413 5.06 -16.20 -6.97
CA ILE A 413 5.21 -15.00 -6.16
C ILE A 413 4.07 -14.97 -5.16
N VAL A 414 4.35 -14.71 -3.89
CA VAL A 414 3.34 -14.71 -2.83
C VAL A 414 3.28 -13.37 -2.16
N THR A 415 2.10 -12.77 -2.16
CA THR A 415 1.78 -11.63 -1.30
C THR A 415 1.10 -12.14 -0.05
N LYS A 416 1.52 -11.65 1.10
CA LYS A 416 0.97 -11.98 2.42
C LYS A 416 0.33 -10.74 3.00
N LEU A 417 -0.89 -10.89 3.49
CA LEU A 417 -1.65 -9.86 4.15
C LEU A 417 -1.88 -10.27 5.59
N VAL A 418 -1.62 -9.35 6.52
CA VAL A 418 -1.94 -9.52 7.95
C VAL A 418 -2.62 -8.24 8.44
N SER A 419 -3.69 -8.39 9.21
CA SER A 419 -4.36 -7.27 9.86
C SER A 419 -4.70 -7.60 11.31
N TYR A 420 -4.49 -6.64 12.20
CA TYR A 420 -4.92 -6.73 13.60
C TYR A 420 -6.24 -5.97 13.85
N SER A 421 -6.82 -5.37 12.81
CA SER A 421 -8.08 -4.62 12.92
C SER A 421 -9.22 -5.28 12.14
N PRO A 422 -10.41 -5.43 12.75
CA PRO A 422 -11.60 -5.90 12.03
C PRO A 422 -12.10 -4.92 10.97
N SER A 423 -11.66 -3.66 10.99
CA SER A 423 -12.00 -2.65 9.98
C SER A 423 -11.24 -2.82 8.66
N ALA A 424 -10.15 -3.58 8.66
CA ALA A 424 -9.29 -3.80 7.49
C ALA A 424 -9.16 -5.30 7.21
N LYS A 425 -10.27 -5.93 6.82
CA LYS A 425 -10.33 -7.37 6.56
C LYS A 425 -11.15 -7.77 5.32
N LEU A 426 -11.91 -6.86 4.75
CA LEU A 426 -12.80 -7.12 3.61
C LEU A 426 -12.33 -6.34 2.40
N ASP A 427 -12.55 -6.91 1.22
CA ASP A 427 -12.41 -6.25 -0.08
C ASP A 427 -11.05 -5.54 -0.23
N ILE A 428 -9.96 -6.23 0.12
CA ILE A 428 -8.61 -5.63 0.08
C ILE A 428 -8.03 -5.79 -1.34
N PRO A 429 -7.87 -4.68 -2.11
CA PRO A 429 -7.24 -4.72 -3.42
C PRO A 429 -5.72 -4.81 -3.28
N VAL A 430 -5.14 -5.84 -3.91
CA VAL A 430 -3.69 -6.04 -3.99
C VAL A 430 -3.27 -6.00 -5.45
N VAL A 431 -2.30 -5.15 -5.77
CA VAL A 431 -1.71 -5.07 -7.10
C VAL A 431 -0.31 -5.66 -7.05
N LEU A 432 -0.06 -6.69 -7.86
CA LEU A 432 1.27 -7.20 -8.17
C LEU A 432 1.82 -6.45 -9.38
N ASN A 433 3.10 -6.06 -9.33
CA ASN A 433 3.81 -5.38 -10.39
C ASN A 433 5.07 -6.17 -10.82
N ILE A 434 5.06 -6.60 -12.07
CA ILE A 434 6.18 -7.24 -12.76
C ILE A 434 6.78 -6.21 -13.73
N PRO A 435 8.03 -5.75 -13.50
CA PRO A 435 8.63 -4.74 -14.34
C PRO A 435 8.60 -5.11 -15.82
N GLY A 436 8.08 -4.21 -16.66
CA GLY A 436 8.10 -4.37 -18.11
C GLY A 436 7.38 -5.61 -18.63
N ASP A 437 6.47 -6.20 -17.86
CA ASP A 437 5.75 -7.43 -18.21
C ASP A 437 6.68 -8.61 -18.55
N LEU A 438 7.85 -8.68 -17.89
CA LEU A 438 8.91 -9.63 -18.22
C LEU A 438 8.50 -11.11 -18.10
N PHE A 439 7.46 -11.42 -17.33
CA PHE A 439 6.95 -12.79 -17.18
C PHE A 439 5.67 -13.06 -17.99
N GLY A 440 5.08 -12.05 -18.63
CA GLY A 440 3.74 -12.12 -19.18
C GLY A 440 2.67 -12.39 -18.12
N ASN A 441 1.46 -12.69 -18.57
CA ASN A 441 0.31 -12.86 -17.68
C ASN A 441 0.45 -14.06 -16.70
N PRO A 442 -0.04 -13.92 -15.45
CA PRO A 442 -0.15 -15.04 -14.54
C PRO A 442 -0.95 -16.18 -15.19
N VAL A 443 -0.37 -17.37 -15.15
CA VAL A 443 -1.02 -18.60 -15.65
C VAL A 443 -2.16 -19.01 -14.72
N HIS A 444 -1.96 -18.83 -13.42
CA HIS A 444 -2.99 -19.01 -12.40
C HIS A 444 -2.74 -18.05 -11.24
N VAL A 445 -3.82 -17.67 -10.55
CA VAL A 445 -3.76 -16.94 -9.29
C VAL A 445 -4.59 -17.67 -8.26
N TYR A 446 -4.03 -17.86 -7.06
CA TYR A 446 -4.67 -18.59 -5.98
C TYR A 446 -4.72 -17.75 -4.70
N VAL A 447 -5.66 -18.05 -3.83
CA VAL A 447 -5.67 -17.61 -2.43
C VAL A 447 -5.53 -18.81 -1.50
N ARG A 448 -4.86 -18.60 -0.36
CA ARG A 448 -4.73 -19.57 0.74
C ARG A 448 -4.46 -18.87 2.06
N ASP A 449 -4.60 -19.59 3.17
CA ASP A 449 -4.42 -18.99 4.51
C ASP A 449 -3.02 -19.22 5.10
N THR A 450 -2.36 -20.33 4.73
CA THR A 450 -1.03 -20.69 5.25
C THR A 450 -0.09 -21.13 4.13
N THR A 451 1.21 -21.06 4.40
CA THR A 451 2.24 -21.61 3.50
C THR A 451 2.06 -23.12 3.38
N GLY A 452 1.91 -23.65 2.17
CA GLY A 452 1.62 -25.07 1.95
C GLY A 452 0.15 -25.47 2.13
N GLY A 453 -0.71 -24.54 2.56
CA GLY A 453 -2.16 -24.76 2.68
C GLY A 453 -2.85 -24.93 1.32
N THR A 454 -4.12 -25.34 1.37
CA THR A 454 -4.96 -25.54 0.19
C THR A 454 -5.06 -24.26 -0.65
N MET A 455 -4.73 -24.36 -1.93
CA MET A 455 -4.88 -23.28 -2.90
C MET A 455 -6.29 -23.28 -3.49
N THR A 456 -6.96 -22.13 -3.42
CA THR A 456 -8.23 -21.88 -4.09
C THR A 456 -7.99 -20.91 -5.24
N GLU A 457 -8.33 -21.30 -6.47
CA GLU A 457 -8.12 -20.45 -7.65
C GLU A 457 -9.07 -19.25 -7.63
N VAL A 458 -8.55 -18.08 -7.99
CA VAL A 458 -9.29 -16.81 -8.08
C VAL A 458 -9.04 -16.15 -9.42
N THR A 459 -9.94 -15.25 -9.79
CA THR A 459 -9.75 -14.37 -10.95
C THR A 459 -8.92 -13.15 -10.57
N TYR A 460 -8.30 -12.52 -11.58
CA TYR A 460 -7.53 -11.30 -11.42
C TYR A 460 -7.85 -10.34 -12.56
N ASP A 461 -7.66 -9.05 -12.33
CA ASP A 461 -7.73 -8.02 -13.37
C ASP A 461 -6.32 -7.76 -13.91
N ASP A 462 -6.17 -7.81 -15.24
CA ASP A 462 -4.97 -7.37 -15.94
C ASP A 462 -5.05 -5.85 -16.15
N LEU A 463 -4.22 -5.12 -15.41
CA LEU A 463 -4.14 -3.65 -15.49
C LEU A 463 -3.19 -3.18 -16.60
N GLY A 464 -2.56 -4.12 -17.31
CA GLY A 464 -1.57 -3.89 -18.35
C GLY A 464 -0.17 -3.57 -17.81
N SER A 465 0.82 -3.68 -18.69
CA SER A 465 2.24 -3.39 -18.39
C SER A 465 2.82 -4.20 -17.23
N GLY A 466 2.38 -5.46 -17.06
CA GLY A 466 2.83 -6.35 -16.00
C GLY A 466 2.19 -6.09 -14.62
N ARG A 467 1.07 -5.36 -14.57
CA ARG A 467 0.31 -5.12 -13.33
C ARG A 467 -0.95 -5.98 -13.27
N TYR A 468 -1.14 -6.66 -12.15
CA TYR A 468 -2.26 -7.59 -11.94
C TYR A 468 -2.93 -7.33 -10.59
N ARG A 469 -4.25 -7.18 -10.56
CA ARG A 469 -5.01 -6.90 -9.34
C ARG A 469 -5.85 -8.09 -8.90
N VAL A 470 -5.86 -8.36 -7.60
CA VAL A 470 -6.80 -9.27 -6.93
C VAL A 470 -7.39 -8.56 -5.73
N THR A 471 -8.70 -8.65 -5.58
CA THR A 471 -9.41 -8.23 -4.36
C THR A 471 -9.67 -9.46 -3.49
N THR A 472 -9.32 -9.41 -2.21
CA THR A 472 -9.48 -10.55 -1.30
C THR A 472 -9.94 -10.15 0.10
N ASP A 473 -10.65 -11.06 0.75
CA ASP A 473 -10.97 -11.00 2.17
C ASP A 473 -9.94 -11.74 3.02
N LEU A 474 -9.69 -11.26 4.23
CA LEU A 474 -8.81 -11.89 5.21
C LEU A 474 -9.55 -12.88 6.10
N THR A 475 -8.91 -14.02 6.36
CA THR A 475 -9.43 -15.06 7.25
C THR A 475 -9.03 -14.78 8.69
N PRO A 476 -9.96 -14.81 9.66
CA PRO A 476 -9.64 -14.67 11.08
C PRO A 476 -8.92 -15.90 11.64
N THR A 477 -7.85 -15.67 12.39
CA THR A 477 -7.27 -16.63 13.34
C THR A 477 -7.80 -16.31 14.74
N TYR A 478 -8.18 -17.35 15.49
CA TYR A 478 -8.83 -17.22 16.80
C TYR A 478 -7.92 -17.73 17.92
N ILE A 479 -7.77 -16.97 19.01
CA ILE A 479 -7.22 -17.51 20.28
C ILE A 479 -8.30 -18.33 20.99
N PHE A 480 -9.53 -17.81 20.99
CA PHE A 480 -10.73 -18.50 21.46
C PHE A 480 -11.83 -18.39 20.40
N PRO A 481 -12.81 -19.31 20.35
CA PRO A 481 -13.84 -19.33 19.29
C PRO A 481 -14.60 -18.02 19.05
N TRP A 482 -14.64 -17.11 20.03
CA TRP A 482 -15.31 -15.80 19.96
C TRP A 482 -14.35 -14.60 19.93
N LEU A 483 -13.03 -14.81 20.00
CA LEU A 483 -12.03 -13.75 20.07
C LEU A 483 -11.00 -13.90 18.94
N PRO A 484 -11.17 -13.16 17.83
CA PRO A 484 -10.17 -13.13 16.76
C PRO A 484 -8.89 -12.45 17.27
N TRP A 485 -7.74 -13.01 16.91
CA TRP A 485 -6.43 -12.49 17.24
C TRP A 485 -5.88 -11.60 16.12
N TYR A 486 -5.90 -12.12 14.90
CA TYR A 486 -5.49 -11.41 13.69
C TYR A 486 -6.22 -12.00 12.49
N TYR A 487 -6.20 -11.27 11.39
CA TYR A 487 -6.74 -11.67 10.10
C TYR A 487 -5.58 -11.84 9.12
N HIS A 488 -5.64 -12.83 8.24
CA HIS A 488 -4.57 -13.08 7.29
C HIS A 488 -5.05 -13.68 5.97
N ARG A 489 -4.26 -13.47 4.92
CA ARG A 489 -4.43 -14.14 3.63
C ARG A 489 -3.12 -14.16 2.86
N GLN A 490 -2.93 -15.16 2.02
CA GLN A 490 -1.90 -15.18 1.00
C GLN A 490 -2.52 -15.22 -0.41
N ILE A 491 -1.97 -14.44 -1.33
CA ILE A 491 -2.26 -14.53 -2.77
C ILE A 491 -1.02 -15.09 -3.45
N VAL A 492 -1.19 -16.15 -4.24
CA VAL A 492 -0.12 -16.86 -4.94
C VAL A 492 -0.29 -16.64 -6.44
N TRP A 493 0.65 -15.90 -7.02
CA TRP A 493 0.71 -15.57 -8.44
C TRP A 493 1.66 -16.54 -9.14
N ARG A 494 1.14 -17.36 -10.05
CA ARG A 494 1.95 -18.35 -10.77
C ARG A 494 2.27 -17.86 -12.19
N PHE A 495 3.55 -17.86 -12.51
CA PHE A 495 4.09 -17.50 -13.82
C PHE A 495 4.93 -18.65 -14.41
N PHE A 496 5.10 -18.61 -15.73
CA PHE A 496 6.15 -19.33 -16.43
C PHE A 496 7.17 -18.32 -16.93
N ILE A 497 8.45 -18.53 -16.60
CA ILE A 497 9.53 -17.67 -17.06
C ILE A 497 9.67 -17.89 -18.58
N PRO A 498 9.58 -16.84 -19.42
CA PRO A 498 9.74 -16.98 -20.85
C PRO A 498 11.15 -17.43 -21.23
N ASN A 499 11.27 -18.38 -22.16
CA ASN A 499 12.58 -18.90 -22.62
C ASN A 499 13.41 -17.83 -23.38
N SER A 500 12.77 -16.73 -23.80
CA SER A 500 13.43 -15.58 -24.42
C SER A 500 14.04 -14.59 -23.42
N LEU A 501 13.79 -14.77 -22.12
CA LEU A 501 14.24 -13.84 -21.10
C LEU A 501 15.76 -13.91 -20.93
N THR A 502 16.44 -12.77 -21.00
CA THR A 502 17.89 -12.71 -20.82
C THR A 502 18.28 -12.66 -19.35
N PRO A 503 19.49 -13.11 -18.99
CA PRO A 503 20.01 -13.03 -17.62
C PRO A 503 19.96 -11.61 -17.05
N GLN A 504 19.34 -11.45 -15.88
CA GLN A 504 19.14 -10.17 -15.20
C GLN A 504 18.58 -10.36 -13.77
N ASN A 505 18.63 -9.29 -12.97
CA ASN A 505 17.92 -9.21 -11.70
C ASN A 505 16.57 -8.51 -11.89
N ILE A 506 15.50 -9.11 -11.40
CA ILE A 506 14.13 -8.63 -11.52
C ILE A 506 13.59 -8.39 -10.11
N THR A 507 13.31 -7.13 -9.79
CA THR A 507 12.62 -6.76 -8.55
C THR A 507 11.14 -6.70 -8.82
N VAL A 508 10.38 -7.62 -8.23
CA VAL A 508 8.91 -7.61 -8.26
C VAL A 508 8.38 -6.90 -7.03
N THR A 509 7.30 -6.16 -7.18
CA THR A 509 6.68 -5.39 -6.09
C THR A 509 5.20 -5.70 -5.99
N ALA A 510 4.62 -5.51 -4.81
CA ALA A 510 3.18 -5.48 -4.64
C ALA A 510 2.77 -4.32 -3.74
N GLU A 511 1.57 -3.81 -3.95
CA GLU A 511 1.02 -2.65 -3.26
C GLU A 511 -0.45 -2.84 -2.93
N LEU A 512 -0.88 -2.20 -1.84
CA LEU A 512 -2.27 -2.05 -1.43
C LEU A 512 -2.83 -0.76 -2.00
N GLU A 513 -4.05 -0.82 -2.54
CA GLU A 513 -4.81 0.37 -2.95
C GLU A 513 -5.78 0.82 -1.84
N VAL A 514 -5.40 0.59 -0.58
CA VAL A 514 -6.12 1.05 0.61
C VAL A 514 -5.12 1.55 1.64
N PRO A 515 -5.49 2.52 2.51
CA PRO A 515 -4.64 2.94 3.61
C PRO A 515 -4.24 1.74 4.49
N ALA A 516 -2.94 1.63 4.75
CA ALA A 516 -2.35 0.53 5.50
C ALA A 516 -1.10 1.00 6.24
N THR A 517 -0.71 0.26 7.29
CA THR A 517 0.54 0.56 8.00
C THR A 517 1.74 0.25 7.11
N ASP A 518 1.77 -0.94 6.51
CA ASP A 518 2.78 -1.33 5.53
C ASP A 518 2.06 -1.66 4.21
N PRO A 519 1.96 -0.70 3.27
CA PRO A 519 1.16 -0.87 2.06
C PRO A 519 1.86 -1.64 0.95
N SER A 520 3.13 -1.99 1.08
CA SER A 520 3.91 -2.53 -0.03
C SER A 520 4.95 -3.57 0.38
N GLY A 521 5.30 -4.45 -0.55
CA GLY A 521 6.31 -5.48 -0.38
C GLY A 521 7.10 -5.71 -1.67
N SER A 522 8.30 -6.29 -1.56
CA SER A 522 9.14 -6.58 -2.72
C SER A 522 9.92 -7.88 -2.59
N GLY A 523 10.31 -8.45 -3.74
CA GLY A 523 11.08 -9.67 -3.84
C GLY A 523 11.99 -9.64 -5.07
N VAL A 524 13.06 -10.43 -5.03
CA VAL A 524 14.07 -10.42 -6.10
C VAL A 524 14.17 -11.80 -6.74
N VAL A 525 14.01 -11.85 -8.06
CA VAL A 525 14.31 -13.02 -8.89
C VAL A 525 15.58 -12.73 -9.68
N LYS A 526 16.54 -13.65 -9.66
CA LYS A 526 17.78 -13.55 -10.45
C LYS A 526 17.73 -14.59 -11.55
N ILE A 527 17.63 -14.14 -12.79
CA ILE A 527 17.78 -15.00 -13.97
C ILE A 527 19.28 -15.14 -14.24
N LEU A 528 19.81 -16.32 -13.98
CA LEU A 528 21.23 -16.62 -14.19
C LEU A 528 21.51 -16.91 -15.67
N SER A 529 22.74 -16.67 -16.09
CA SER A 529 23.21 -17.14 -17.40
C SER A 529 23.53 -18.64 -17.33
N PRO A 530 23.24 -19.42 -18.39
CA PRO A 530 23.82 -20.75 -18.55
C PRO A 530 25.33 -20.72 -18.33
N GLY A 531 25.87 -21.76 -17.69
CA GLY A 531 27.25 -21.90 -17.27
C GLY A 531 27.64 -21.15 -15.99
N SER A 532 26.77 -20.25 -15.47
CA SER A 532 27.03 -19.53 -14.21
C SER A 532 26.68 -20.31 -12.94
N PRO A 533 25.56 -21.06 -12.87
CA PRO A 533 25.30 -21.88 -11.69
C PRO A 533 26.20 -23.12 -11.71
N HIS A 534 26.83 -23.38 -10.57
CA HIS A 534 27.73 -24.51 -10.37
C HIS A 534 27.04 -25.65 -9.60
N ALA A 535 25.86 -25.41 -9.02
CA ALA A 535 25.08 -26.39 -8.28
C ALA A 535 23.61 -26.44 -8.71
N ILE A 536 23.09 -27.66 -8.89
CA ILE A 536 21.65 -27.94 -8.96
C ILE A 536 21.23 -28.50 -7.61
N ILE A 537 20.17 -27.94 -7.05
CA ILE A 537 19.61 -28.38 -5.76
C ILE A 537 18.17 -28.79 -6.00
N ILE A 538 17.78 -29.99 -5.61
CA ILE A 538 16.42 -30.49 -5.79
C ILE A 538 15.81 -30.94 -4.47
N THR A 539 14.50 -30.78 -4.36
CA THR A 539 13.70 -31.34 -3.26
C THR A 539 12.23 -31.48 -3.66
N ASN A 540 11.43 -32.11 -2.80
CA ASN A 540 9.98 -32.17 -2.91
C ASN A 540 9.37 -31.31 -1.81
N ARG A 541 8.99 -30.08 -2.16
CA ARG A 541 8.54 -29.09 -1.18
C ARG A 541 7.24 -29.52 -0.52
N LYS A 542 6.30 -30.04 -1.31
CA LYS A 542 5.01 -30.51 -0.79
C LYS A 542 5.22 -31.57 0.30
N LEU A 543 6.00 -32.62 0.01
CA LEU A 543 6.20 -33.71 0.96
C LEU A 543 7.00 -33.24 2.19
N LEU A 544 7.91 -32.28 2.05
CA LEU A 544 8.58 -31.70 3.22
C LEU A 544 7.58 -31.07 4.20
N TYR A 545 6.64 -30.25 3.70
CA TYR A 545 5.58 -29.66 4.54
C TYR A 545 4.56 -30.69 5.04
N ASP A 546 4.25 -31.74 4.26
CA ASP A 546 3.33 -32.79 4.71
C ASP A 546 3.94 -33.67 5.82
N LYS A 547 5.26 -33.88 5.81
CA LYS A 547 5.96 -34.84 6.70
C LYS A 547 6.64 -34.17 7.90
N HIS A 548 6.88 -32.87 7.86
CA HIS A 548 7.60 -32.15 8.89
C HIS A 548 6.90 -30.85 9.30
N GLU A 549 7.23 -30.34 10.49
CA GLU A 549 6.68 -29.09 11.01
C GLU A 549 7.06 -27.89 10.13
N ASP A 550 6.07 -27.06 9.77
CA ASP A 550 6.21 -25.93 8.84
C ASP A 550 7.41 -25.02 9.12
N TYR A 551 7.68 -24.72 10.39
CA TYR A 551 8.78 -23.81 10.77
C TYR A 551 10.15 -24.44 10.52
N LYS A 552 10.29 -25.77 10.66
CA LYS A 552 11.53 -26.50 10.35
C LYS A 552 11.78 -26.52 8.86
N VAL A 553 10.75 -26.81 8.08
CA VAL A 553 10.83 -26.81 6.60
C VAL A 553 11.18 -25.41 6.11
N SER A 554 10.50 -24.39 6.60
CA SER A 554 10.74 -22.99 6.22
C SER A 554 12.17 -22.55 6.54
N SER A 555 12.71 -22.95 7.70
CA SER A 555 14.10 -22.68 8.10
C SER A 555 15.12 -23.41 7.20
N LEU A 556 14.87 -24.68 6.87
CA LEU A 556 15.69 -25.45 5.95
C LEU A 556 15.73 -24.81 4.55
N LEU A 557 14.57 -24.49 4.00
CA LEU A 557 14.47 -23.83 2.69
C LEU A 557 15.17 -22.48 2.71
N GLN A 558 14.97 -21.65 3.75
CA GLN A 558 15.70 -20.39 3.89
C GLN A 558 17.21 -20.59 3.81
N ARG A 559 17.74 -21.60 4.52
CA ARG A 559 19.18 -21.88 4.49
C ARG A 559 19.65 -22.31 3.11
N ILE A 560 18.91 -23.20 2.43
CA ILE A 560 19.24 -23.66 1.07
C ILE A 560 19.31 -22.50 0.09
N PHE A 561 18.32 -21.61 0.07
CA PHE A 561 18.30 -20.47 -0.85
C PHE A 561 19.37 -19.44 -0.53
N SER A 562 19.71 -19.26 0.75
CA SER A 562 20.81 -18.39 1.17
C SER A 562 22.17 -18.94 0.71
N GLU A 563 22.39 -20.25 0.86
CA GLU A 563 23.62 -20.91 0.40
C GLU A 563 23.74 -20.88 -1.12
N ALA A 564 22.63 -21.10 -1.84
CA ALA A 564 22.57 -21.08 -3.30
C ALA A 564 22.92 -19.73 -3.93
N GLN A 565 22.98 -18.63 -3.16
CA GLN A 565 23.41 -17.33 -3.67
C GLN A 565 24.89 -17.30 -4.09
N GLY A 566 25.73 -18.15 -3.48
CA GLY A 566 27.16 -18.17 -3.70
C GLY A 566 27.91 -16.92 -3.21
N PRO A 567 29.22 -16.80 -3.52
CA PRO A 567 30.04 -15.69 -3.04
C PRO A 567 29.59 -14.36 -3.63
N PRO A 568 29.63 -13.26 -2.86
CA PRO A 568 30.15 -13.15 -1.49
C PRO A 568 29.13 -13.50 -0.38
N THR A 569 27.90 -13.87 -0.73
CA THR A 569 26.80 -14.08 0.23
C THR A 569 26.97 -15.37 1.04
N SER A 570 27.53 -16.41 0.40
CA SER A 570 27.86 -17.68 1.03
C SER A 570 29.23 -18.18 0.55
N HIS A 571 29.77 -19.20 1.23
CA HIS A 571 30.99 -19.91 0.78
C HIS A 571 30.67 -21.08 -0.17
N SER A 572 29.39 -21.29 -0.47
CA SER A 572 28.92 -22.35 -1.37
C SER A 572 29.01 -21.88 -2.83
N PRO A 573 29.09 -22.77 -3.83
CA PRO A 573 28.91 -22.39 -5.23
C PRO A 573 27.52 -21.77 -5.47
N PRO A 574 27.37 -20.82 -6.43
CA PRO A 574 26.06 -20.35 -6.84
C PRO A 574 25.25 -21.51 -7.41
N GLY A 575 23.99 -21.61 -7.04
CA GLY A 575 23.11 -22.70 -7.44
C GLY A 575 21.67 -22.29 -7.71
N VAL A 576 20.94 -23.21 -8.31
CA VAL A 576 19.50 -23.09 -8.62
C VAL A 576 18.75 -24.19 -7.90
N VAL A 577 17.63 -23.84 -7.28
CA VAL A 577 16.81 -24.77 -6.49
C VAL A 577 15.53 -25.08 -7.27
N TYR A 578 15.25 -26.37 -7.43
CA TYR A 578 14.06 -26.90 -8.10
C TYR A 578 13.21 -27.76 -7.16
N TYR A 579 11.90 -27.66 -7.32
CA TYR A 579 10.92 -28.46 -6.61
C TYR A 579 10.31 -29.49 -7.54
N VAL A 580 10.70 -30.76 -7.41
CA VAL A 580 10.28 -31.81 -8.34
C VAL A 580 8.77 -32.01 -8.35
N ASP A 581 8.10 -31.72 -7.23
CA ASP A 581 6.63 -31.78 -7.10
C ASP A 581 5.91 -30.76 -7.97
N ARG A 582 6.60 -29.70 -8.42
CA ARG A 582 6.02 -28.76 -9.38
C ARG A 582 6.04 -29.30 -10.80
N TYR A 583 6.98 -30.17 -11.15
CA TYR A 583 7.20 -30.58 -12.54
C TYR A 583 6.66 -31.97 -12.86
N ASP A 584 6.63 -32.89 -11.89
CA ASP A 584 6.10 -34.23 -12.09
C ASP A 584 5.05 -34.63 -11.04
N THR A 585 3.89 -35.09 -11.49
CA THR A 585 2.77 -35.47 -10.61
C THR A 585 3.05 -36.76 -9.84
N ARG A 586 3.89 -37.66 -10.36
CA ARG A 586 4.32 -38.88 -9.67
C ARG A 586 5.26 -38.53 -8.53
N ALA A 587 6.19 -37.59 -8.76
CA ALA A 587 7.04 -37.06 -7.70
C ALA A 587 6.22 -36.32 -6.64
N ARG A 588 5.29 -35.44 -7.05
CA ARG A 588 4.37 -34.72 -6.13
C ARG A 588 3.61 -35.64 -5.18
N ASN A 589 3.12 -36.76 -5.71
CA ASN A 589 2.27 -37.70 -5.00
C ASN A 589 3.04 -38.94 -4.53
N TRP A 590 4.37 -38.83 -4.40
CA TRP A 590 5.20 -39.95 -3.98
C TRP A 590 4.77 -40.44 -2.59
N ASP A 591 4.59 -41.75 -2.47
CA ASP A 591 4.22 -42.42 -1.23
C ASP A 591 5.05 -43.71 -1.08
N ASN A 592 6.12 -43.59 -0.31
CA ASN A 592 7.04 -44.68 -0.03
C ASN A 592 6.36 -45.89 0.65
N THR A 593 5.22 -45.70 1.32
CA THR A 593 4.50 -46.79 2.01
C THR A 593 3.85 -47.78 1.05
N THR A 594 3.67 -47.38 -0.21
CA THR A 594 3.07 -48.21 -1.27
C THR A 594 4.11 -49.01 -2.06
N VAL A 595 5.39 -48.82 -1.76
CA VAL A 595 6.50 -49.46 -2.47
C VAL A 595 6.63 -50.92 -2.04
N SER A 596 6.66 -51.81 -3.04
CA SER A 596 6.98 -53.22 -2.81
C SER A 596 8.49 -53.43 -2.90
N TYR A 597 9.15 -53.84 -1.82
CA TYR A 597 10.57 -54.21 -1.83
C TYR A 597 10.90 -55.46 -2.65
N SER A 598 9.87 -56.18 -3.14
CA SER A 598 10.03 -57.28 -4.11
C SER A 598 9.92 -56.82 -5.57
N SER A 599 9.70 -55.54 -5.84
CA SER A 599 9.60 -54.98 -7.20
C SER A 599 10.22 -53.59 -7.28
N GLU A 600 11.17 -53.42 -8.18
CA GLU A 600 11.79 -52.13 -8.47
C GLU A 600 10.84 -51.12 -9.16
N SER A 601 9.72 -51.61 -9.71
CA SER A 601 8.93 -50.88 -10.71
C SER A 601 8.40 -49.53 -10.23
N THR A 602 7.75 -49.48 -9.06
CA THR A 602 7.11 -48.25 -8.56
C THR A 602 8.15 -47.17 -8.24
N ALA A 603 9.17 -47.52 -7.46
CA ALA A 603 10.22 -46.59 -7.07
C ALA A 603 11.04 -46.13 -8.27
N ASN A 604 11.43 -47.03 -9.18
CA ASN A 604 12.23 -46.68 -10.34
C ASN A 604 11.43 -45.86 -11.37
N THR A 605 10.11 -46.03 -11.45
CA THR A 605 9.27 -45.18 -12.31
C THR A 605 9.32 -43.71 -11.89
N VAL A 606 9.30 -43.44 -10.57
CA VAL A 606 9.37 -42.07 -10.05
C VAL A 606 10.81 -41.55 -10.03
N ALA A 607 11.78 -42.40 -9.65
CA ALA A 607 13.20 -42.04 -9.69
C ALA A 607 13.65 -41.68 -11.12
N ASN A 608 13.26 -42.46 -12.14
CA ASN A 608 13.56 -42.14 -13.55
C ASN A 608 12.88 -40.85 -14.03
N ALA A 609 11.70 -40.53 -13.49
CA ALA A 609 11.06 -39.27 -13.80
C ALA A 609 11.85 -38.08 -13.25
N ILE A 610 12.34 -38.19 -12.02
CA ILE A 610 13.17 -37.16 -11.38
C ILE A 610 14.54 -37.06 -12.07
N ASP A 611 15.13 -38.20 -12.44
CA ASP A 611 16.39 -38.27 -13.19
C ASP A 611 16.29 -37.49 -14.50
N ALA A 612 15.22 -37.74 -15.29
CA ALA A 612 14.96 -36.98 -16.51
C ALA A 612 14.81 -35.47 -16.28
N LEU A 613 14.21 -35.04 -15.16
CA LEU A 613 14.14 -33.61 -14.79
C LEU A 613 15.52 -33.03 -14.46
N ILE A 614 16.36 -33.78 -13.74
CA ILE A 614 17.72 -33.35 -13.38
C ILE A 614 18.58 -33.20 -14.63
N GLU A 615 18.53 -34.17 -15.55
CA GLU A 615 19.25 -34.12 -16.83
C GLU A 615 18.87 -32.88 -17.63
N ASP A 616 17.57 -32.55 -17.67
CA ASP A 616 17.04 -31.36 -18.34
C ASP A 616 17.55 -30.06 -17.72
N TRP A 617 17.42 -29.89 -16.39
CA TRP A 617 17.91 -28.70 -15.71
C TRP A 617 19.43 -28.56 -15.78
N HIS A 618 20.16 -29.68 -15.88
CA HIS A 618 21.58 -29.67 -16.14
C HIS A 618 21.88 -29.16 -17.55
N ASP A 619 21.11 -29.55 -18.54
CA ASP A 619 21.23 -29.06 -19.92
C ASP A 619 20.94 -27.55 -19.99
N ASP A 620 19.81 -27.10 -19.43
CA ASP A 620 19.42 -25.67 -19.34
C ASP A 620 20.49 -24.81 -18.65
N ALA A 621 21.12 -25.37 -17.62
CA ALA A 621 22.18 -24.72 -16.87
C ALA A 621 23.54 -24.74 -17.59
N THR A 622 23.68 -25.50 -18.68
CA THR A 622 24.94 -25.67 -19.40
C THR A 622 25.07 -24.63 -20.51
N HIS A 623 26.21 -23.94 -20.54
CA HIS A 623 26.58 -23.09 -21.66
C HIS A 623 27.22 -23.94 -22.75
N TYR A 624 26.61 -23.92 -23.93
CA TYR A 624 27.13 -24.57 -25.14
C TYR A 624 27.73 -23.56 -26.12
N VAL A 625 28.79 -23.97 -26.80
CA VAL A 625 29.28 -23.32 -28.02
C VAL A 625 28.89 -24.19 -29.21
N ASP A 626 28.16 -23.57 -30.14
CA ASP A 626 27.69 -24.24 -31.34
C ASP A 626 28.73 -24.14 -32.46
N PHE A 627 29.12 -25.29 -33.00
CA PHE A 627 30.00 -25.37 -34.17
C PHE A 627 29.24 -26.01 -35.35
N TYR A 628 28.94 -25.20 -36.36
CA TYR A 628 28.32 -25.70 -37.59
C TYR A 628 29.37 -26.19 -38.58
N ILE A 629 29.30 -27.47 -38.93
CA ILE A 629 30.10 -28.06 -39.99
C ILE A 629 29.17 -28.35 -41.18
N PRO A 630 29.40 -27.73 -42.36
CA PRO A 630 28.65 -28.07 -43.57
C PRO A 630 28.64 -29.58 -43.81
N TYR A 631 27.48 -30.14 -44.15
CA TYR A 631 27.21 -31.59 -44.35
C TYR A 631 27.18 -32.48 -43.09
N TYR A 632 27.65 -32.02 -41.93
CA TYR A 632 27.65 -32.79 -40.68
C TYR A 632 26.73 -32.23 -39.59
N GLY A 633 26.22 -31.00 -39.76
CA GLY A 633 25.26 -30.38 -38.86
C GLY A 633 25.91 -29.50 -37.79
N THR A 634 25.12 -29.13 -36.78
CA THR A 634 25.57 -28.35 -35.62
C THR A 634 26.00 -29.29 -34.50
N PHE A 635 27.18 -29.06 -33.95
CA PHE A 635 27.68 -29.73 -32.76
C PHE A 635 27.58 -28.76 -31.57
N HIS A 636 26.96 -29.22 -30.48
CA HIS A 636 26.85 -28.47 -29.23
C HIS A 636 27.98 -28.92 -28.29
N ILE A 637 28.93 -28.03 -27.99
CA ILE A 637 30.07 -28.34 -27.13
C ILE A 637 29.89 -27.64 -25.78
N PRO A 638 29.74 -28.37 -24.65
CA PRO A 638 29.58 -27.75 -23.35
C PRO A 638 30.89 -27.09 -22.92
N VAL A 639 30.83 -25.81 -22.54
CA VAL A 639 32.00 -25.02 -22.11
C VAL A 639 31.94 -24.58 -20.64
N ALA A 640 30.76 -24.60 -20.03
CA ALA A 640 30.56 -24.39 -18.59
C ALA A 640 29.23 -25.05 -18.16
N TYR A 641 29.22 -25.77 -17.04
CA TYR A 641 28.07 -26.57 -16.59
C TYR A 641 28.09 -26.75 -15.06
N PRO A 642 26.95 -27.05 -14.43
CA PRO A 642 26.91 -27.37 -13.01
C PRO A 642 27.75 -28.60 -12.66
N THR A 643 28.57 -28.51 -11.62
CA THR A 643 29.43 -29.62 -11.18
C THR A 643 28.93 -30.32 -9.92
N TYR A 644 27.91 -29.77 -9.27
CA TYR A 644 27.37 -30.28 -8.02
C TYR A 644 25.85 -30.52 -8.13
N LEU A 645 25.41 -31.65 -7.59
CA LEU A 645 23.99 -31.97 -7.37
C LEU A 645 23.77 -32.19 -5.88
N LEU A 646 22.79 -31.49 -5.31
CA LEU A 646 22.31 -31.73 -3.95
C LEU A 646 20.85 -32.17 -4.00
N ILE A 647 20.58 -33.36 -3.47
CA ILE A 647 19.22 -33.86 -3.27
C ILE A 647 18.88 -33.69 -1.79
N VAL A 648 17.83 -32.92 -1.49
CA VAL A 648 17.40 -32.65 -0.12
C VAL A 648 16.15 -33.44 0.19
N GLY A 649 16.29 -34.41 1.09
CA GLY A 649 15.22 -35.29 1.52
C GLY A 649 15.72 -36.71 1.79
N ASP A 650 14.92 -37.49 2.50
CA ASP A 650 15.07 -38.94 2.54
C ASP A 650 14.13 -39.59 1.51
N ASP A 651 14.00 -40.90 1.59
CA ASP A 651 13.18 -41.71 0.69
C ASP A 651 11.67 -41.44 0.81
N ASP A 652 11.20 -40.73 1.86
CA ASP A 652 9.81 -40.26 1.94
C ASP A 652 9.59 -38.94 1.18
N ILE A 653 10.65 -38.24 0.82
CA ILE A 653 10.63 -36.94 0.12
C ILE A 653 11.07 -37.10 -1.34
N ILE A 654 12.19 -37.80 -1.58
CA ILE A 654 12.74 -38.11 -2.91
C ILE A 654 13.05 -39.61 -2.96
N PRO A 655 12.43 -40.39 -3.87
CA PRO A 655 12.65 -41.83 -3.95
C PRO A 655 14.10 -42.16 -4.32
N PHE A 656 14.69 -43.16 -3.64
CA PHE A 656 15.94 -43.75 -4.09
C PHE A 656 15.71 -44.77 -5.21
N TYR A 657 16.58 -44.74 -6.22
CA TYR A 657 16.59 -45.76 -7.26
C TYR A 657 16.89 -47.13 -6.64
N ARG A 658 16.08 -48.13 -6.98
CA ARG A 658 16.18 -49.49 -6.45
C ARG A 658 16.86 -50.40 -7.46
N TYR A 659 17.73 -51.26 -6.96
CA TYR A 659 18.36 -52.32 -7.74
C TYR A 659 18.22 -53.61 -6.95
N ASN A 660 17.67 -54.64 -7.56
CA ASN A 660 17.55 -55.97 -6.98
C ASN A 660 18.95 -56.50 -6.67
N ASP A 661 19.20 -56.92 -5.44
CA ASP A 661 20.41 -57.68 -5.09
C ASP A 661 20.12 -59.17 -5.33
N PRO A 662 20.43 -59.73 -6.52
CA PRO A 662 20.12 -61.13 -6.83
C PRO A 662 20.92 -62.13 -5.99
N TYR A 663 21.89 -61.68 -5.20
CA TYR A 663 22.74 -62.54 -4.39
C TYR A 663 22.46 -62.48 -2.90
N ASN A 664 21.53 -61.63 -2.44
CA ASN A 664 21.17 -61.49 -1.03
C ASN A 664 22.42 -61.34 -0.13
N LYS A 665 23.48 -60.69 -0.63
CA LYS A 665 24.81 -60.65 0.02
C LYS A 665 24.85 -59.67 1.19
N GLU A 666 23.78 -58.93 1.41
CA GLU A 666 23.59 -58.05 2.56
C GLU A 666 23.42 -58.80 3.89
N GLN A 667 23.30 -60.15 3.89
CA GLN A 667 23.33 -60.94 5.13
C GLN A 667 24.63 -60.79 5.96
N HIS A 668 25.68 -60.16 5.41
CA HIS A 668 26.94 -59.88 6.11
C HIS A 668 27.19 -58.40 6.42
N TRP A 669 26.26 -57.50 6.07
CA TRP A 669 26.38 -56.08 6.36
C TRP A 669 25.38 -55.75 7.46
N GLY A 670 25.81 -55.97 8.71
CA GLY A 670 25.07 -55.50 9.87
C GLY A 670 25.08 -53.98 9.92
N VAL A 671 24.22 -53.35 9.12
CA VAL A 671 23.90 -51.92 9.24
C VAL A 671 22.41 -51.84 9.50
N ASN A 672 22.06 -51.90 10.77
CA ASN A 672 20.71 -51.58 11.22
C ASN A 672 20.58 -50.06 11.13
N SER A 673 19.79 -49.56 10.18
CA SER A 673 19.36 -48.17 10.15
C SER A 673 18.34 -47.92 11.26
N ALA A 674 18.82 -47.91 12.51
CA ALA A 674 18.08 -47.49 13.69
C ALA A 674 19.06 -47.12 14.81
N THR A 675 19.74 -45.98 14.65
CA THR A 675 20.12 -45.05 15.73
C THR A 675 20.28 -43.67 15.16
#